data_AF-A0A5C3LG87-F1
#
_entry.id   AF-A0A5C3LG87-F1
#
_cell.length_a   1.000
_cell.length_b   1.000
_cell.length_c   1.000
_cell.angle_alpha   90.00
_cell.angle_beta   90.00
_cell.angle_gamma   90.00
#
_symmetry.space_group_name_H-M   'P 1'
#
loop_
_entity.id
_entity.type
_entity.pdbx_description
1 polymer ?
#
loop_
_entity_poly.entity_id
_entity_poly.type
_entity_poly.pdbx_seq_one_letter_code
_entity_poly.pdbx_strand_id
1 'polypeptide(L)'
;MAANYYYRPAAAVPVPPRQIANVRDDYERWYTETSPNNRMSLSLRSRIHSEISWALERLCRLAYNEQFALSAYPGLIDGLFEWPEWYVTQGYKQIQPTGADLLFAPPREFVSQHRYALESLFIMRNAALNEQNSRELAGHSHTLPLICKALENLNYEKDQNQEVLLHIIDIFQVLAPNLVINASVPDSSNPIVPLKHIVALSKNRSLIISAFTALNSVLSNPSNASHLSRATDSLDAAIRYMPLFVDKPLLEVSLEHIYIHIAHPAAARAFLLNPKLRSVLKVLCTLVLTEQQNLEEKVTIDITGRMHSVSATNLASRDYELTKEELDTILEKAEPQRCYDWMRQMLVPKPEGEMTQVDIWTMYKDTFTPYQEKQPLLGASEVIKNIAMVYPTAQAMVLPGQVQRFVVRGIDRRKNTSENDRFKCQWDANACSAAPLASPSELAEHLFEHLSNVQPSANKYHCAWATCSQTADSPQRLRSHALTHIPSSQPPQRHPSQSETITLSGTDPYYAVNTPTARAIPPPPKTTIVYEKPTLDPPSYCLTALLITRILFRVAFADVEAAPKADDDHFGFPGVVEEDPDAPDHEVQETDVEGSRKGRKAFANIRNMLENIRIRDDALMNWVGEMLDAVSADI
;
A
#
# COMPACT_ATOMS: atom_id res chain seq x y z
N MET A 1 -10.47 -6.85 -98.39
CA MET A 1 -9.33 -7.78 -98.54
C MET A 1 -8.54 -7.79 -97.24
N ALA A 2 -8.32 -8.99 -96.70
CA ALA A 2 -7.41 -9.38 -95.61
C ALA A 2 -7.50 -8.66 -94.25
N ALA A 3 -7.83 -9.45 -93.21
CA ALA A 3 -7.10 -9.43 -91.93
C ALA A 3 -7.32 -10.77 -91.21
N ASN A 4 -6.32 -11.65 -91.28
CA ASN A 4 -6.23 -12.86 -90.46
C ASN A 4 -6.00 -12.47 -89.00
N TYR A 5 -6.97 -12.73 -88.13
CA TYR A 5 -6.77 -12.69 -86.69
C TYR A 5 -6.46 -14.10 -86.18
N TYR A 6 -5.18 -14.34 -85.89
CA TYR A 6 -4.72 -15.50 -85.16
C TYR A 6 -5.30 -15.49 -83.74
N TYR A 7 -6.06 -16.53 -83.39
CA TYR A 7 -6.56 -16.78 -82.05
C TYR A 7 -5.38 -17.25 -81.17
N ARG A 8 -4.94 -16.42 -80.22
CA ARG A 8 -4.02 -16.84 -79.15
C ARG A 8 -4.80 -17.71 -78.15
N PRO A 9 -4.29 -18.90 -77.75
CA PRO A 9 -4.89 -19.63 -76.64
C PRO A 9 -4.66 -18.83 -75.35
N ALA A 10 -5.73 -18.68 -74.57
CA ALA A 10 -5.71 -18.04 -73.26
C ALA A 10 -4.67 -18.74 -72.36
N ALA A 11 -3.83 -17.94 -71.71
CA ALA A 11 -2.88 -18.41 -70.72
C ALA A 11 -3.65 -19.15 -69.60
N ALA A 12 -3.21 -20.37 -69.30
CA ALA A 12 -3.72 -21.14 -68.18
C ALA A 12 -3.56 -20.33 -66.89
N VAL A 13 -4.68 -20.07 -66.21
CA VAL A 13 -4.70 -19.51 -64.86
C VAL A 13 -3.91 -20.47 -63.96
N PRO A 14 -2.88 -20.02 -63.23
CA PRO A 14 -2.17 -20.89 -62.30
C PRO A 14 -3.16 -21.34 -61.22
N VAL A 15 -3.39 -22.65 -61.16
CA VAL A 15 -4.08 -23.30 -60.04
C VAL A 15 -3.31 -22.90 -58.77
N PRO A 16 -3.96 -22.37 -57.72
CA PRO A 16 -3.27 -22.01 -56.50
C PRO A 16 -2.53 -23.25 -55.96
N PRO A 17 -1.30 -23.10 -55.45
CA PRO A 17 -0.57 -24.24 -54.92
C PRO A 17 -1.42 -24.91 -53.84
N ARG A 18 -1.64 -26.23 -53.97
CA ARG A 18 -2.27 -27.03 -52.91
C ARG A 18 -1.50 -26.77 -51.63
N GLN A 19 -2.17 -26.21 -50.63
CA GLN A 19 -1.59 -26.01 -49.31
C GLN A 19 -1.01 -27.36 -48.84
N ILE A 20 0.28 -27.36 -48.52
CA ILE A 20 0.98 -28.51 -47.97
C ILE A 20 0.24 -28.89 -46.69
N ALA A 21 -0.25 -30.13 -46.60
CA ALA A 21 -0.96 -30.60 -45.43
C ALA A 21 -0.06 -30.44 -44.20
N ASN A 22 -0.56 -29.77 -43.16
CA ASN A 22 0.13 -29.70 -41.88
C ASN A 22 0.09 -31.12 -41.28
N VAL A 23 1.23 -31.81 -41.28
CA VAL A 23 1.35 -33.23 -40.83
C VAL A 23 1.66 -33.30 -39.32
N ARG A 24 1.42 -32.23 -38.58
CA ARG A 24 1.43 -32.28 -37.11
C ARG A 24 0.17 -33.02 -36.67
N ASP A 25 0.33 -33.92 -35.69
CA ASP A 25 -0.80 -34.60 -35.05
C ASP A 25 -1.87 -33.57 -34.66
N ASP A 26 -3.14 -33.92 -34.91
CA ASP A 26 -4.36 -33.14 -34.66
C ASP A 26 -4.65 -32.01 -35.68
N TYR A 27 -3.83 -31.84 -36.72
CA TYR A 27 -4.05 -30.87 -37.81
C TYR A 27 -4.17 -31.51 -39.19
N GLU A 28 -4.27 -32.84 -39.26
CA GLU A 28 -4.48 -33.52 -40.53
C GLU A 28 -5.79 -33.08 -41.20
N ARG A 29 -5.72 -32.93 -42.52
CA ARG A 29 -6.77 -32.34 -43.36
C ARG A 29 -8.17 -32.89 -43.13
N TRP A 30 -8.30 -34.18 -42.85
CA TRP A 30 -9.57 -34.88 -42.64
C TRP A 30 -10.21 -34.60 -41.26
N TYR A 31 -9.47 -33.97 -40.34
CA TYR A 31 -9.99 -33.42 -39.08
C TYR A 31 -10.58 -32.03 -39.27
N THR A 32 -9.90 -31.17 -40.03
CA THR A 32 -10.29 -29.77 -40.22
C THR A 32 -11.19 -29.55 -41.44
N GLU A 33 -11.61 -30.61 -42.13
CA GLU A 33 -12.50 -30.51 -43.27
C GLU A 33 -13.90 -30.10 -42.81
N THR A 34 -14.31 -28.88 -43.18
CA THR A 34 -15.63 -28.28 -42.92
C THR A 34 -16.68 -28.83 -43.89
N SER A 35 -16.73 -30.16 -44.01
CA SER A 35 -17.58 -30.89 -44.95
C SER A 35 -18.50 -31.85 -44.18
N PRO A 36 -19.70 -32.17 -44.67
CA PRO A 36 -20.56 -33.20 -44.09
C PRO A 36 -19.89 -34.59 -43.97
N ASN A 37 -18.82 -34.84 -44.74
CA ASN A 37 -18.03 -36.07 -44.68
C ASN A 37 -16.93 -36.04 -43.60
N ASN A 38 -16.97 -35.07 -42.68
CA ASN A 38 -16.00 -34.97 -41.61
C ASN A 38 -15.98 -36.26 -40.78
N ARG A 39 -14.79 -36.87 -40.66
CA ARG A 39 -14.65 -38.17 -40.00
C ARG A 39 -15.08 -38.13 -38.54
N MET A 40 -14.79 -37.05 -37.80
CA MET A 40 -15.16 -36.96 -36.39
C MET A 40 -16.68 -36.94 -36.20
N SER A 41 -17.39 -36.14 -37.00
CA SER A 41 -18.87 -36.09 -37.00
C SER A 41 -19.48 -37.47 -37.32
N LEU A 42 -18.97 -38.14 -38.35
CA LEU A 42 -19.45 -39.48 -38.73
C LEU A 42 -19.09 -40.55 -37.69
N SER A 43 -17.89 -40.50 -37.11
CA SER A 43 -17.44 -41.43 -36.07
C SER A 43 -18.30 -41.34 -34.81
N LEU A 44 -18.67 -40.13 -34.35
CA LEU A 44 -19.61 -39.94 -33.23
C LEU A 44 -20.97 -40.59 -33.51
N ARG A 45 -21.50 -40.42 -34.73
CA ARG A 45 -22.82 -40.90 -35.13
C ARG A 45 -22.84 -42.36 -35.58
N SER A 46 -21.68 -43.00 -35.68
CA SER A 46 -21.54 -44.37 -36.19
C SER A 46 -22.06 -45.45 -35.25
N ARG A 47 -22.25 -45.13 -33.96
CA ARG A 47 -22.53 -46.09 -32.86
C ARG A 47 -21.43 -47.14 -32.65
N ILE A 48 -20.27 -46.98 -33.27
CA ILE A 48 -19.12 -47.87 -33.08
C ILE A 48 -18.25 -47.31 -31.95
N HIS A 49 -18.24 -48.00 -30.81
CA HIS A 49 -17.53 -47.57 -29.59
C HIS A 49 -16.05 -47.18 -29.82
N SER A 50 -15.32 -47.92 -30.65
CA SER A 50 -13.92 -47.59 -30.96
C SER A 50 -13.79 -46.29 -31.76
N GLU A 51 -14.69 -46.03 -32.71
CA GLU A 51 -14.70 -44.80 -33.51
C GLU A 51 -15.17 -43.60 -32.70
N ILE A 52 -16.15 -43.78 -31.82
CA ILE A 52 -16.62 -42.73 -30.90
C ILE A 52 -15.49 -42.33 -29.95
N SER A 53 -14.84 -43.31 -29.31
CA SER A 53 -13.69 -43.06 -28.43
C SER A 53 -12.58 -42.32 -29.16
N TRP A 54 -12.32 -42.72 -30.42
CA TRP A 54 -11.30 -42.09 -31.23
C TRP A 54 -11.64 -40.63 -31.55
N ALA A 55 -12.90 -40.35 -31.93
CA ALA A 55 -13.35 -39.00 -32.26
C ALA A 55 -13.34 -38.07 -31.05
N LEU A 56 -13.88 -38.53 -29.90
CA LEU A 56 -13.92 -37.73 -28.68
C LEU A 56 -12.51 -37.37 -28.18
N GLU A 57 -11.56 -38.30 -28.22
CA GLU A 57 -10.17 -38.02 -27.82
C GLU A 57 -9.55 -36.87 -28.63
N ARG A 58 -9.85 -36.77 -29.94
CA ARG A 58 -9.35 -35.68 -30.80
C ARG A 58 -10.12 -34.40 -30.57
N LEU A 59 -11.45 -34.48 -30.44
CA LEU A 59 -12.29 -33.32 -30.16
C LEU A 59 -11.95 -32.68 -28.81
N CYS A 60 -11.61 -33.46 -27.78
CA CYS A 60 -11.13 -32.93 -26.50
C CYS A 60 -9.88 -32.04 -26.66
N ARG A 61 -8.97 -32.39 -27.57
CA ARG A 61 -7.78 -31.59 -27.88
C ARG A 61 -8.13 -30.34 -28.70
N LEU A 62 -9.02 -30.51 -29.69
CA LEU A 62 -9.46 -29.42 -30.57
C LEU A 62 -10.32 -28.38 -29.85
N ALA A 63 -11.09 -28.78 -28.83
CA ALA A 63 -11.99 -27.89 -28.08
C ALA A 63 -11.26 -26.76 -27.34
N TYR A 64 -9.94 -26.85 -27.16
CA TYR A 64 -9.12 -25.77 -26.59
C TYR A 64 -8.66 -24.75 -27.64
N ASN A 65 -8.76 -25.07 -28.93
CA ASN A 65 -8.33 -24.19 -30.01
C ASN A 65 -9.40 -23.13 -30.28
N GLU A 66 -9.04 -21.85 -30.23
CA GLU A 66 -9.95 -20.73 -30.51
C GLU A 66 -10.55 -20.76 -31.93
N GLN A 67 -9.91 -21.45 -32.87
CA GLN A 67 -10.41 -21.63 -34.24
C GLN A 67 -11.46 -22.75 -34.37
N PHE A 68 -11.70 -23.53 -33.31
CA PHE A 68 -12.71 -24.57 -33.31
C PHE A 68 -14.12 -23.97 -33.28
N ALA A 69 -14.85 -24.12 -34.38
CA ALA A 69 -16.23 -23.66 -34.51
C ALA A 69 -17.18 -24.86 -34.71
N LEU A 70 -18.17 -25.02 -33.84
CA LEU A 70 -19.18 -26.09 -33.92
C LEU A 70 -19.98 -26.02 -35.23
N SER A 71 -20.30 -24.80 -35.68
CA SER A 71 -21.02 -24.55 -36.93
C SER A 71 -20.25 -24.96 -38.19
N ALA A 72 -18.92 -25.10 -38.10
CA ALA A 72 -18.09 -25.53 -39.23
C ALA A 72 -18.22 -27.03 -39.54
N TYR A 73 -18.77 -27.82 -38.61
CA TYR A 73 -18.87 -29.27 -38.72
C TYR A 73 -20.32 -29.74 -38.58
N PRO A 74 -21.06 -29.89 -39.70
CA PRO A 74 -22.46 -30.31 -39.67
C PRO A 74 -22.66 -31.64 -38.93
N GLY A 75 -23.64 -31.68 -38.02
CA GLY A 75 -24.00 -32.86 -37.22
C GLY A 75 -23.05 -33.19 -36.06
N LEU A 76 -21.97 -32.41 -35.87
CA LEU A 76 -21.05 -32.60 -34.75
C LEU A 76 -21.73 -32.30 -33.42
N ILE A 77 -22.42 -31.15 -33.34
CA ILE A 77 -23.15 -30.71 -32.14
C ILE A 77 -24.20 -31.75 -31.71
N ASP A 78 -24.98 -32.29 -32.65
CA ASP A 78 -25.96 -33.35 -32.38
C ASP A 78 -25.30 -34.61 -31.79
N GLY A 79 -24.15 -35.02 -32.34
CA GLY A 79 -23.40 -36.17 -31.85
C GLY A 79 -22.84 -35.98 -30.43
N LEU A 80 -22.52 -34.74 -30.05
CA LEU A 80 -22.06 -34.42 -28.70
C LEU A 80 -23.19 -34.53 -27.66
N PHE A 81 -24.46 -34.36 -28.04
CA PHE A 81 -25.59 -34.50 -27.13
C PHE A 81 -25.98 -35.96 -26.81
N GLU A 82 -25.69 -36.92 -27.69
CA GLU A 82 -26.20 -38.30 -27.60
C GLU A 82 -25.85 -38.99 -26.27
N TRP A 83 -24.57 -38.98 -25.87
CA TRP A 83 -24.12 -39.65 -24.65
C TRP A 83 -24.49 -38.93 -23.34
N PRO A 84 -24.36 -37.59 -23.24
CA PRO A 84 -24.87 -36.84 -22.09
C PRO A 84 -26.38 -37.04 -21.87
N GLU A 85 -27.19 -36.99 -22.93
CA GLU A 85 -28.63 -37.20 -22.84
C GLU A 85 -28.98 -38.61 -22.38
N TRP A 86 -28.29 -39.62 -22.93
CA TRP A 86 -28.42 -41.00 -22.46
C TRP A 86 -28.09 -41.10 -20.96
N TYR A 87 -26.99 -40.49 -20.51
CA TYR A 87 -26.58 -40.60 -19.12
C TYR A 87 -27.60 -40.00 -18.17
N VAL A 88 -28.12 -38.80 -18.44
CA VAL A 88 -29.06 -38.08 -17.55
C VAL A 88 -30.48 -38.65 -17.58
N THR A 89 -30.82 -39.51 -18.55
CA THR A 89 -32.17 -40.09 -18.69
C THR A 89 -32.22 -41.57 -18.30
N GLN A 90 -31.17 -42.33 -18.65
CA GLN A 90 -31.12 -43.78 -18.53
C GLN A 90 -29.85 -44.26 -17.82
N GLY A 91 -28.67 -43.76 -18.20
CA GLY A 91 -27.38 -44.25 -17.69
C GLY A 91 -27.25 -44.18 -16.17
N TYR A 92 -27.64 -43.05 -15.57
CA TYR A 92 -27.59 -42.85 -14.12
C TYR A 92 -28.44 -43.88 -13.35
N LYS A 93 -29.52 -44.39 -13.95
CA LYS A 93 -30.41 -45.40 -13.35
C LYS A 93 -29.79 -46.79 -13.34
N GLN A 94 -28.85 -47.09 -14.23
CA GLN A 94 -28.23 -48.42 -14.32
C GLN A 94 -27.32 -48.71 -13.12
N ILE A 95 -26.85 -47.67 -12.42
CA ILE A 95 -26.09 -47.80 -11.17
C ILE A 95 -27.00 -47.67 -9.93
N GLN A 96 -28.20 -47.10 -10.07
CA GLN A 96 -29.13 -46.90 -8.96
C GLN A 96 -29.82 -48.13 -8.35
N PRO A 97 -30.05 -49.29 -9.00
CA PRO A 97 -31.02 -50.26 -8.46
C PRO A 97 -30.46 -51.13 -7.34
N THR A 98 -29.15 -51.14 -7.10
CA THR A 98 -28.53 -52.15 -6.22
C THR A 98 -28.33 -51.74 -4.78
N GLY A 99 -28.57 -50.48 -4.37
CA GLY A 99 -28.60 -50.05 -2.95
C GLY A 99 -27.35 -50.37 -2.08
N ALA A 100 -26.37 -51.03 -2.66
CA ALA A 100 -25.08 -51.34 -2.14
C ALA A 100 -24.11 -50.52 -2.97
N ASP A 101 -23.26 -49.75 -2.30
CA ASP A 101 -21.99 -49.33 -2.87
C ASP A 101 -21.47 -50.47 -3.73
N LEU A 102 -21.22 -50.18 -5.00
CA LEU A 102 -20.68 -51.15 -5.95
C LEU A 102 -19.37 -51.68 -5.34
N LEU A 103 -19.43 -52.82 -4.62
CA LEU A 103 -18.28 -53.54 -4.08
C LEU A 103 -17.29 -53.91 -5.20
N PHE A 104 -17.78 -53.93 -6.45
CA PHE A 104 -17.04 -54.24 -7.67
C PHE A 104 -17.19 -53.12 -8.71
N ALA A 105 -16.19 -52.99 -9.59
CA ALA A 105 -16.22 -52.01 -10.67
C ALA A 105 -17.46 -52.19 -11.58
N PRO A 106 -18.06 -51.09 -12.06
CA PRO A 106 -19.16 -51.16 -13.02
C PRO A 106 -18.75 -51.86 -14.32
N PRO A 107 -19.71 -52.37 -15.11
CA PRO A 107 -19.42 -53.03 -16.39
C PRO A 107 -18.56 -52.16 -17.32
N ARG A 108 -17.59 -52.76 -18.02
CA ARG A 108 -16.67 -52.03 -18.91
C ARG A 108 -17.37 -51.19 -19.97
N GLU A 109 -18.47 -51.71 -20.51
CA GLU A 109 -19.30 -50.99 -21.48
C GLU A 109 -19.90 -49.73 -20.87
N PHE A 110 -20.49 -49.84 -19.67
CA PHE A 110 -21.00 -48.68 -18.94
C PHE A 110 -19.91 -47.64 -18.68
N VAL A 111 -18.71 -48.07 -18.26
CA VAL A 111 -17.58 -47.16 -18.02
C VAL A 111 -17.20 -46.41 -19.30
N SER A 112 -17.20 -47.08 -20.45
CA SER A 112 -16.93 -46.43 -21.73
C SER A 112 -18.01 -45.44 -22.12
N GLN A 113 -19.29 -45.80 -21.96
CA GLN A 113 -20.43 -44.92 -22.26
C GLN A 113 -20.46 -43.69 -21.33
N HIS A 114 -20.21 -43.89 -20.04
CA HIS A 114 -20.08 -42.79 -19.08
C HIS A 114 -18.92 -41.86 -19.43
N ARG A 115 -17.76 -42.43 -19.81
CA ARG A 115 -16.62 -41.63 -20.29
C ARG A 115 -17.00 -40.81 -21.53
N TYR A 116 -17.75 -41.36 -22.48
CA TYR A 116 -18.19 -40.59 -23.65
C TYR A 116 -19.09 -39.42 -23.28
N ALA A 117 -19.99 -39.62 -22.30
CA ALA A 117 -20.82 -38.53 -21.79
C ALA A 117 -19.96 -37.42 -21.18
N LEU A 118 -18.94 -37.77 -20.39
CA LEU A 118 -18.01 -36.81 -19.80
C LEU A 118 -17.17 -36.08 -20.85
N GLU A 119 -16.56 -36.80 -21.79
CA GLU A 119 -15.76 -36.22 -22.87
C GLU A 119 -16.60 -35.27 -23.74
N SER A 120 -17.84 -35.66 -24.09
CA SER A 120 -18.77 -34.80 -24.82
C SER A 120 -19.11 -33.52 -24.04
N LEU A 121 -19.43 -33.64 -22.75
CA LEU A 121 -19.70 -32.49 -21.89
C LEU A 121 -18.49 -31.57 -21.75
N PHE A 122 -17.29 -32.13 -21.60
CA PHE A 122 -16.05 -31.40 -21.56
C PHE A 122 -15.80 -30.60 -22.86
N ILE A 123 -16.03 -31.24 -24.02
CA ILE A 123 -15.92 -30.58 -25.33
C ILE A 123 -16.92 -29.42 -25.43
N MET A 124 -18.19 -29.65 -25.09
CA MET A 124 -19.22 -28.59 -25.13
C MET A 124 -18.90 -27.45 -24.16
N ARG A 125 -18.45 -27.76 -22.94
CA ARG A 125 -18.07 -26.80 -21.90
C ARG A 125 -16.91 -25.91 -22.33
N ASN A 126 -15.86 -26.49 -22.92
CA ASN A 126 -14.74 -25.70 -23.44
C ASN A 126 -15.12 -24.92 -24.71
N ALA A 127 -15.89 -25.54 -25.61
CA ALA A 127 -16.38 -24.86 -26.80
C ALA A 127 -17.22 -23.62 -26.45
N ALA A 128 -18.04 -23.70 -25.40
CA ALA A 128 -18.86 -22.59 -24.91
C ALA A 128 -18.05 -21.36 -24.45
N LEU A 129 -16.74 -21.49 -24.18
CA LEU A 129 -15.90 -20.33 -23.86
C LEU A 129 -15.69 -19.40 -25.08
N ASN A 130 -15.86 -19.92 -26.30
CA ASN A 130 -15.88 -19.11 -27.52
C ASN A 130 -17.30 -18.57 -27.77
N GLU A 131 -17.41 -17.26 -28.02
CA GLU A 131 -18.69 -16.57 -28.20
C GLU A 131 -19.54 -17.11 -29.36
N GLN A 132 -18.93 -17.52 -30.48
CA GLN A 132 -19.69 -18.09 -31.60
C GLN A 132 -20.31 -19.43 -31.19
N ASN A 133 -19.52 -20.31 -30.58
CA ASN A 133 -19.98 -21.62 -30.14
C ASN A 133 -21.01 -21.53 -29.01
N SER A 134 -20.86 -20.55 -28.11
CA SER A 134 -21.82 -20.33 -27.03
C SER A 134 -23.20 -19.97 -27.57
N ARG A 135 -23.28 -19.15 -28.63
CA ARG A 135 -24.54 -18.82 -29.32
C ARG A 135 -25.16 -20.03 -30.01
N GLU A 136 -24.36 -20.87 -30.66
CA GLU A 136 -24.83 -22.12 -31.27
C GLU A 136 -25.40 -23.07 -30.21
N LEU A 137 -24.68 -23.26 -29.09
CA LEU A 137 -25.15 -24.07 -27.96
C LEU A 137 -26.40 -23.47 -27.32
N ALA A 138 -26.48 -22.15 -27.13
CA ALA A 138 -27.65 -21.47 -26.58
C ALA A 138 -28.91 -21.68 -27.43
N GLY A 139 -28.75 -21.64 -28.77
CA GLY A 139 -29.85 -21.80 -29.73
C GLY A 139 -30.24 -23.25 -30.00
N HIS A 140 -29.42 -24.22 -29.58
CA HIS A 140 -29.66 -25.63 -29.86
C HIS A 140 -30.81 -26.19 -29.01
N SER A 141 -31.75 -26.88 -29.64
CA SER A 141 -33.00 -27.36 -29.01
C SER A 141 -32.77 -28.36 -27.86
N HIS A 142 -31.62 -29.03 -27.83
CA HIS A 142 -31.25 -30.04 -26.82
C HIS A 142 -30.59 -29.46 -25.57
N THR A 143 -30.07 -28.23 -25.61
CA THR A 143 -29.22 -27.68 -24.55
C THR A 143 -29.95 -27.48 -23.23
N LEU A 144 -31.03 -26.69 -23.23
CA LEU A 144 -31.80 -26.44 -22.01
C LEU A 144 -32.46 -27.71 -21.47
N PRO A 145 -33.07 -28.60 -22.30
CA PRO A 145 -33.56 -29.89 -21.83
C PRO A 145 -32.49 -30.77 -21.19
N LEU A 146 -31.27 -30.82 -21.74
CA LEU A 146 -30.16 -31.56 -21.15
C LEU A 146 -29.82 -31.02 -19.76
N ILE A 147 -29.69 -29.70 -19.62
CA ILE A 147 -29.35 -29.02 -18.36
C ILE A 147 -30.44 -29.28 -17.30
N CYS A 148 -31.71 -29.04 -17.63
CA CYS A 148 -32.80 -29.24 -16.67
C CYS A 148 -32.91 -30.72 -16.24
N LYS A 149 -32.86 -31.66 -17.18
CA LYS A 149 -32.89 -33.10 -16.85
C LYS A 149 -31.70 -33.55 -16.02
N ALA A 150 -30.51 -33.04 -16.31
CA ALA A 150 -29.31 -33.36 -15.52
C ALA A 150 -29.46 -32.89 -14.08
N LEU A 151 -29.87 -31.64 -13.87
CA LEU A 151 -30.06 -31.04 -12.56
C LEU A 151 -31.21 -31.69 -11.76
N GLU A 152 -32.25 -32.16 -12.44
CA GLU A 152 -33.39 -32.86 -11.82
C GLU A 152 -33.07 -34.32 -11.46
N ASN A 153 -32.45 -35.07 -12.38
CA ASN A 153 -32.30 -36.52 -12.24
C ASN A 153 -31.04 -36.97 -11.50
N LEU A 154 -29.94 -36.21 -11.61
CA LEU A 154 -28.67 -36.61 -11.03
C LEU A 154 -28.60 -36.21 -9.56
N ASN A 155 -28.38 -37.20 -8.69
CA ASN A 155 -28.14 -36.94 -7.27
C ASN A 155 -26.74 -36.34 -7.08
N TYR A 156 -26.67 -35.10 -6.60
CA TYR A 156 -25.44 -34.34 -6.32
C TYR A 156 -24.61 -34.89 -5.15
N GLU A 157 -25.18 -35.74 -4.30
CA GLU A 157 -24.45 -36.41 -3.22
C GLU A 157 -23.61 -37.60 -3.71
N LYS A 158 -23.91 -38.13 -4.91
CA LYS A 158 -23.18 -39.26 -5.47
C LYS A 158 -21.95 -38.79 -6.24
N ASP A 159 -20.77 -39.24 -5.84
CA ASP A 159 -19.49 -38.88 -6.45
C ASP A 159 -19.46 -39.08 -7.97
N GLN A 160 -20.02 -40.18 -8.47
CA GLN A 160 -20.10 -40.48 -9.90
C GLN A 160 -20.84 -39.43 -10.74
N ASN A 161 -21.72 -38.63 -10.12
CA ASN A 161 -22.50 -37.61 -10.80
C ASN A 161 -21.85 -36.22 -10.70
N GLN A 162 -20.87 -36.02 -9.81
CA GLN A 162 -20.35 -34.70 -9.49
C GLN A 162 -19.67 -34.05 -10.70
N GLU A 163 -18.85 -34.82 -11.44
CA GLU A 163 -18.16 -34.31 -12.63
C GLU A 163 -19.14 -33.94 -13.75
N VAL A 164 -20.14 -34.79 -14.00
CA VAL A 164 -21.21 -34.51 -14.96
C VAL A 164 -21.97 -33.24 -14.58
N LEU A 165 -22.35 -33.11 -13.30
CA LEU A 165 -23.05 -31.92 -12.80
C LEU A 165 -22.20 -30.65 -12.91
N LEU A 166 -20.90 -30.72 -12.61
CA LEU A 166 -20.01 -29.58 -12.77
C LEU A 166 -19.94 -29.12 -14.22
N HIS A 167 -19.77 -30.03 -15.19
CA HIS A 167 -19.79 -29.66 -16.61
C HIS A 167 -21.13 -29.07 -17.05
N ILE A 168 -22.25 -29.64 -16.60
CA ILE A 168 -23.59 -29.13 -16.89
C ILE A 168 -23.76 -27.70 -16.35
N ILE A 169 -23.35 -27.46 -15.11
CA ILE A 169 -23.47 -26.14 -14.47
C ILE A 169 -22.56 -25.12 -15.15
N ASP A 170 -21.34 -25.50 -15.51
CA ASP A 170 -20.40 -24.63 -16.24
C ASP A 170 -20.93 -24.26 -17.63
N ILE A 171 -21.51 -25.21 -18.38
CA ILE A 171 -22.19 -24.91 -19.65
C ILE A 171 -23.35 -23.94 -19.37
N PHE A 172 -24.18 -24.21 -18.36
CA PHE A 172 -25.30 -23.35 -18.02
C PHE A 172 -24.85 -21.93 -17.63
N GLN A 173 -23.75 -21.77 -16.91
CA GLN A 173 -23.22 -20.47 -16.50
C GLN A 173 -22.93 -19.54 -17.69
N VAL A 174 -22.46 -20.10 -18.81
CA VAL A 174 -22.23 -19.31 -20.03
C VAL A 174 -23.54 -18.84 -20.66
N LEU A 175 -24.59 -19.65 -20.56
CA LEU A 175 -25.89 -19.42 -21.19
C LEU A 175 -26.83 -18.55 -20.33
N ALA A 176 -26.66 -18.64 -19.02
CA ALA A 176 -27.52 -18.05 -18.00
C ALA A 176 -27.76 -16.54 -18.12
N PRO A 177 -26.78 -15.67 -18.48
CA PRO A 177 -27.00 -14.22 -18.56
C PRO A 177 -28.10 -13.83 -19.56
N ASN A 178 -28.20 -14.59 -20.65
CA ASN A 178 -29.13 -14.32 -21.76
C ASN A 178 -30.42 -15.15 -21.67
N LEU A 179 -30.55 -16.02 -20.67
CA LEU A 179 -31.71 -16.87 -20.51
C LEU A 179 -32.84 -16.13 -19.79
N VAL A 180 -34.00 -16.05 -20.42
CA VAL A 180 -35.24 -15.54 -19.78
C VAL A 180 -36.17 -16.72 -19.49
N ILE A 181 -36.51 -16.89 -18.22
CA ILE A 181 -37.37 -17.98 -17.75
C ILE A 181 -38.78 -17.41 -17.49
N ASN A 182 -39.77 -17.89 -18.24
CA ASN A 182 -41.16 -17.48 -18.01
C ASN A 182 -41.63 -17.96 -16.62
N ALA A 183 -42.33 -17.10 -15.87
CA ALA A 183 -42.81 -17.39 -14.52
C ALA A 183 -43.79 -18.59 -14.44
N SER A 184 -44.41 -18.97 -15.56
CA SER A 184 -45.37 -20.08 -15.69
C SER A 184 -44.71 -21.43 -15.97
N VAL A 185 -43.38 -21.47 -16.16
CA VAL A 185 -42.65 -22.71 -16.44
C VAL A 185 -42.69 -23.62 -15.19
N PRO A 186 -43.01 -24.92 -15.34
CA PRO A 186 -42.96 -25.87 -14.22
C PRO A 186 -41.56 -25.97 -13.60
N ASP A 187 -41.50 -26.31 -12.31
CA ASP A 187 -40.23 -26.42 -11.59
C ASP A 187 -39.24 -27.42 -12.21
N SER A 188 -39.74 -28.52 -12.81
CA SER A 188 -38.91 -29.52 -13.52
C SER A 188 -38.18 -28.95 -14.75
N SER A 189 -38.71 -27.88 -15.34
CA SER A 189 -38.13 -27.20 -16.49
C SER A 189 -37.41 -25.90 -16.11
N ASN A 190 -37.29 -25.63 -14.80
CA ASN A 190 -36.65 -24.43 -14.28
C ASN A 190 -35.33 -24.79 -13.57
N PRO A 191 -34.16 -24.40 -14.12
CA PRO A 191 -32.86 -24.76 -13.53
C PRO A 191 -32.61 -24.09 -12.16
N ILE A 192 -33.34 -23.04 -11.79
CA ILE A 192 -33.15 -22.31 -10.53
C ILE A 192 -33.44 -23.20 -9.31
N VAL A 193 -34.52 -23.98 -9.35
CA VAL A 193 -34.96 -24.82 -8.21
C VAL A 193 -33.93 -25.88 -7.83
N PRO A 194 -33.43 -26.74 -8.75
CA PRO A 194 -32.42 -27.73 -8.40
C PRO A 194 -31.07 -27.09 -8.02
N LEU A 195 -30.66 -25.98 -8.66
CA LEU A 195 -29.45 -25.26 -8.28
C LEU A 195 -29.53 -24.72 -6.84
N LYS A 196 -30.70 -24.18 -6.44
CA LYS A 196 -30.96 -23.75 -5.06
C LYS A 196 -30.75 -24.91 -4.07
N HIS A 197 -31.24 -26.10 -4.40
CA HIS A 197 -31.06 -27.29 -3.54
C HIS A 197 -29.59 -27.68 -3.43
N ILE A 198 -28.83 -27.66 -4.53
CA ILE A 198 -27.38 -27.94 -4.51
C ILE A 198 -26.67 -26.96 -3.57
N VAL A 199 -26.94 -25.66 -3.71
CA VAL A 199 -26.34 -24.62 -2.85
C VAL A 199 -26.68 -24.82 -1.37
N ALA A 200 -27.94 -25.16 -1.07
CA ALA A 200 -28.43 -25.25 0.30
C ALA A 200 -28.00 -26.53 1.02
N LEU A 201 -27.82 -27.65 0.30
CA LEU A 201 -27.70 -28.99 0.88
C LEU A 201 -26.41 -29.74 0.51
N SER A 202 -25.74 -29.40 -0.59
CA SER A 202 -24.52 -30.08 -1.00
C SER A 202 -23.40 -29.88 0.04
N LYS A 203 -22.51 -30.86 0.12
CA LYS A 203 -21.26 -30.81 0.92
C LYS A 203 -20.02 -30.62 0.05
N ASN A 204 -20.18 -30.64 -1.27
CA ASN A 204 -19.07 -30.47 -2.20
C ASN A 204 -18.88 -28.97 -2.50
N ARG A 205 -17.74 -28.42 -2.04
CA ARG A 205 -17.37 -27.01 -2.22
C ARG A 205 -17.45 -26.55 -3.68
N SER A 206 -16.91 -27.33 -4.61
CA SER A 206 -16.89 -26.96 -6.04
C SER A 206 -18.30 -26.88 -6.61
N LEU A 207 -19.16 -27.84 -6.29
CA LEU A 207 -20.56 -27.81 -6.73
C LEU A 207 -21.33 -26.62 -6.13
N ILE A 208 -21.09 -26.30 -4.85
CA ILE A 208 -21.72 -25.13 -4.20
C ILE A 208 -21.33 -23.84 -4.92
N ILE A 209 -20.03 -23.65 -5.19
CA ILE A 209 -19.53 -22.44 -5.87
C ILE A 209 -20.09 -22.36 -7.29
N SER A 210 -19.95 -23.41 -8.10
CA SER A 210 -20.48 -23.43 -9.46
C SER A 210 -22.00 -23.19 -9.49
N ALA A 211 -22.76 -23.80 -8.58
CA ALA A 211 -24.20 -23.61 -8.52
C ALA A 211 -24.59 -22.18 -8.09
N PHE A 212 -23.86 -21.57 -7.15
CA PHE A 212 -24.06 -20.16 -6.81
C PHE A 212 -23.76 -19.26 -8.01
N THR A 213 -22.64 -19.45 -8.70
CA THR A 213 -22.27 -18.63 -9.85
C THR A 213 -23.31 -18.73 -10.97
N ALA A 214 -23.80 -19.94 -11.25
CA ALA A 214 -24.89 -20.17 -12.19
C ALA A 214 -26.21 -19.47 -11.76
N LEU A 215 -26.59 -19.58 -10.48
CA LEU A 215 -27.77 -18.90 -9.94
C LEU A 215 -27.65 -17.38 -10.03
N ASN A 216 -26.49 -16.83 -9.65
CA ASN A 216 -26.20 -15.41 -9.72
C ASN A 216 -26.32 -14.92 -11.17
N SER A 217 -25.73 -15.66 -12.10
CA SER A 217 -25.77 -15.34 -13.52
C SER A 217 -27.19 -15.24 -14.09
N VAL A 218 -28.08 -16.21 -13.79
CA VAL A 218 -29.46 -16.18 -14.30
C VAL A 218 -30.34 -15.16 -13.57
N LEU A 219 -30.13 -14.96 -12.26
CA LEU A 219 -30.91 -14.03 -11.44
C LEU A 219 -30.48 -12.56 -11.61
N SER A 220 -29.26 -12.32 -12.10
CA SER A 220 -28.79 -10.97 -12.44
C SER A 220 -29.55 -10.37 -13.63
N ASN A 221 -30.20 -11.20 -14.45
CA ASN A 221 -31.06 -10.73 -15.52
C ASN A 221 -32.36 -10.15 -14.94
N PRO A 222 -32.68 -8.85 -15.13
CA PRO A 222 -33.87 -8.22 -14.55
C PRO A 222 -35.18 -8.88 -14.97
N SER A 223 -35.25 -9.49 -16.16
CA SER A 223 -36.44 -10.22 -16.62
C SER A 223 -36.76 -11.45 -15.76
N ASN A 224 -35.79 -11.96 -14.99
CA ASN A 224 -35.94 -13.10 -14.10
C ASN A 224 -36.22 -12.70 -12.64
N ALA A 225 -36.41 -11.41 -12.33
CA ALA A 225 -36.62 -10.94 -10.95
C ALA A 225 -37.80 -11.63 -10.22
N SER A 226 -38.83 -12.06 -10.96
CA SER A 226 -39.96 -12.83 -10.41
C SER A 226 -39.56 -14.17 -9.76
N HIS A 227 -38.38 -14.71 -10.11
CA HIS A 227 -37.87 -15.97 -9.58
C HIS A 227 -37.01 -15.81 -8.31
N LEU A 228 -36.72 -14.57 -7.86
CA LEU A 228 -35.97 -14.34 -6.62
C LEU A 228 -36.65 -14.98 -5.40
N SER A 229 -37.99 -14.98 -5.37
CA SER A 229 -38.79 -15.65 -4.33
C SER A 229 -38.61 -17.17 -4.32
N ARG A 230 -38.32 -17.78 -5.47
CA ARG A 230 -38.05 -19.23 -5.56
C ARG A 230 -36.67 -19.59 -5.02
N ALA A 231 -35.76 -18.63 -4.94
CA ALA A 231 -34.37 -18.77 -4.49
C ALA A 231 -34.13 -18.31 -3.03
N THR A 232 -35.17 -18.15 -2.20
CA THR A 232 -34.99 -17.66 -0.82
C THR A 232 -34.14 -18.60 0.06
N ASP A 233 -34.20 -19.91 -0.12
CA ASP A 233 -33.37 -20.84 0.68
C ASP A 233 -31.87 -20.72 0.37
N SER A 234 -31.51 -20.34 -0.87
CA SER A 234 -30.11 -20.11 -1.24
C SER A 234 -29.56 -18.79 -0.67
N LEU A 235 -30.42 -17.80 -0.41
CA LEU A 235 -30.05 -16.60 0.36
C LEU A 235 -29.64 -16.98 1.79
N ASP A 236 -30.37 -17.89 2.41
CA ASP A 236 -30.08 -18.38 3.74
C ASP A 236 -28.76 -19.17 3.79
N ALA A 237 -28.44 -19.91 2.72
CA ALA A 237 -27.13 -20.55 2.54
C ALA A 237 -26.00 -19.52 2.37
N ALA A 238 -26.20 -18.47 1.56
CA ALA A 238 -25.21 -17.40 1.37
C ALA A 238 -24.89 -16.69 2.70
N ILE A 239 -25.89 -16.42 3.53
CA ILE A 239 -25.70 -15.85 4.88
C ILE A 239 -24.88 -16.79 5.78
N ARG A 240 -25.08 -18.12 5.67
CA ARG A 240 -24.30 -19.11 6.44
C ARG A 240 -22.84 -19.18 6.02
N TYR A 241 -22.54 -19.03 4.73
CA TYR A 241 -21.16 -19.11 4.21
C TYR A 241 -20.38 -17.81 4.32
N MET A 242 -21.05 -16.65 4.38
CA MET A 242 -20.42 -15.32 4.47
C MET A 242 -19.34 -15.17 5.56
N PRO A 243 -19.45 -15.75 6.77
CA PRO A 243 -18.39 -15.61 7.79
C PRO A 243 -17.07 -16.33 7.46
N LEU A 244 -17.02 -17.14 6.39
CA LEU A 244 -15.84 -17.92 6.00
C LEU A 244 -14.81 -17.08 5.23
N PHE A 245 -14.21 -16.08 5.91
CA PHE A 245 -13.30 -15.12 5.27
C PHE A 245 -12.03 -15.72 4.65
N VAL A 246 -11.66 -16.93 5.06
CA VAL A 246 -10.52 -17.68 4.49
C VAL A 246 -10.84 -18.17 3.08
N ASP A 247 -12.09 -18.53 2.81
CA ASP A 247 -12.54 -19.07 1.53
C ASP A 247 -13.08 -17.94 0.63
N LYS A 248 -12.15 -17.19 0.01
CA LYS A 248 -12.50 -16.03 -0.83
C LYS A 248 -13.48 -16.38 -1.97
N PRO A 249 -13.27 -17.46 -2.76
CA PRO A 249 -14.20 -17.79 -3.84
C PRO A 249 -15.62 -18.07 -3.35
N LEU A 250 -15.78 -18.76 -2.22
CA LEU A 250 -17.12 -19.03 -1.67
C LEU A 250 -17.75 -17.76 -1.07
N LEU A 251 -16.94 -16.92 -0.43
CA LEU A 251 -17.36 -15.62 0.10
C LEU A 251 -17.88 -14.70 -1.02
N GLU A 252 -17.13 -14.57 -2.11
CA GLU A 252 -17.46 -13.72 -3.25
C GLU A 252 -18.81 -14.07 -3.86
N VAL A 253 -19.02 -15.34 -4.20
CA VAL A 253 -20.29 -15.79 -4.80
C VAL A 253 -21.47 -15.66 -3.83
N SER A 254 -21.22 -15.79 -2.52
CA SER A 254 -22.23 -15.58 -1.47
C SER A 254 -22.63 -14.11 -1.32
N LEU A 255 -21.65 -13.21 -1.33
CA LEU A 255 -21.89 -11.76 -1.28
C LEU A 255 -22.62 -11.28 -2.53
N GLU A 256 -22.19 -11.74 -3.70
CA GLU A 256 -22.86 -11.46 -4.97
C GLU A 256 -24.32 -11.96 -4.94
N HIS A 257 -24.57 -13.17 -4.43
CA HIS A 257 -25.93 -13.70 -4.30
C HIS A 257 -26.82 -12.81 -3.41
N ILE A 258 -26.29 -12.36 -2.27
CA ILE A 258 -27.00 -11.46 -1.36
C ILE A 258 -27.26 -10.12 -2.05
N TYR A 259 -26.26 -9.57 -2.74
CA TYR A 259 -26.37 -8.34 -3.49
C TYR A 259 -27.47 -8.41 -4.55
N ILE A 260 -27.52 -9.48 -5.36
CA ILE A 260 -28.56 -9.67 -6.39
C ILE A 260 -29.96 -9.68 -5.77
N HIS A 261 -30.15 -10.34 -4.62
CA HIS A 261 -31.44 -10.36 -3.93
C HIS A 261 -31.85 -8.96 -3.45
N ILE A 262 -30.98 -8.26 -2.73
CA ILE A 262 -31.32 -6.96 -2.13
C ILE A 262 -31.27 -5.80 -3.14
N ALA A 263 -30.64 -5.98 -4.31
CA ALA A 263 -30.70 -4.98 -5.36
C ALA A 263 -32.16 -4.75 -5.82
N HIS A 264 -33.05 -5.72 -5.61
CA HIS A 264 -34.48 -5.54 -5.80
C HIS A 264 -35.13 -4.87 -4.56
N PRO A 265 -35.77 -3.69 -4.71
CA PRO A 265 -36.28 -2.92 -3.57
C PRO A 265 -37.25 -3.67 -2.65
N ALA A 266 -38.16 -4.48 -3.21
CA ALA A 266 -39.12 -5.25 -2.41
C ALA A 266 -38.42 -6.33 -1.56
N ALA A 267 -37.39 -6.96 -2.11
CA ALA A 267 -36.61 -7.96 -1.39
C ALA A 267 -35.72 -7.31 -0.31
N ALA A 268 -35.17 -6.12 -0.56
CA ALA A 268 -34.44 -5.37 0.46
C ALA A 268 -35.34 -4.95 1.64
N ARG A 269 -36.55 -4.46 1.37
CA ARG A 269 -37.55 -4.15 2.42
C ARG A 269 -37.90 -5.38 3.24
N ALA A 270 -38.18 -6.51 2.56
CA ALA A 270 -38.41 -7.79 3.23
C ALA A 270 -37.20 -8.24 4.07
N PHE A 271 -35.98 -7.98 3.60
CA PHE A 271 -34.75 -8.31 4.33
C PHE A 271 -34.59 -7.53 5.63
N LEU A 272 -35.13 -6.31 5.74
CA LEU A 272 -35.10 -5.54 7.00
C LEU A 272 -35.90 -6.22 8.13
N LEU A 273 -36.87 -7.06 7.78
CA LEU A 273 -37.65 -7.84 8.74
C LEU A 273 -36.95 -9.16 9.14
N ASN A 274 -35.85 -9.54 8.47
CA ASN A 274 -35.13 -10.79 8.72
C ASN A 274 -34.47 -10.78 10.12
N PRO A 275 -34.69 -11.81 10.96
CA PRO A 275 -34.06 -11.89 12.30
C PRO A 275 -32.52 -11.90 12.26
N LYS A 276 -31.92 -12.30 11.14
CA LYS A 276 -30.46 -12.35 10.95
C LYS A 276 -29.85 -11.02 10.49
N LEU A 277 -30.64 -9.98 10.19
CA LEU A 277 -30.17 -8.68 9.67
C LEU A 277 -28.98 -8.12 10.47
N ARG A 278 -29.12 -8.08 11.80
CA ARG A 278 -28.07 -7.57 12.69
C ARG A 278 -26.77 -8.36 12.56
N SER A 279 -26.87 -9.68 12.48
CA SER A 279 -25.70 -10.55 12.33
C SER A 279 -25.05 -10.37 10.97
N VAL A 280 -25.85 -10.25 9.90
CA VAL A 280 -25.36 -9.98 8.55
C VAL A 280 -24.59 -8.67 8.51
N LEU A 281 -25.16 -7.57 8.99
CA LEU A 281 -24.49 -6.26 9.05
C LEU A 281 -23.17 -6.32 9.84
N LYS A 282 -23.14 -7.02 10.98
CA LYS A 282 -21.92 -7.23 11.75
C LYS A 282 -20.86 -7.99 10.95
N VAL A 283 -21.22 -9.07 10.26
CA VAL A 283 -20.27 -9.86 9.46
C VAL A 283 -19.72 -9.02 8.31
N LEU A 284 -20.56 -8.24 7.62
CA LEU A 284 -20.14 -7.34 6.54
C LEU A 284 -19.14 -6.28 7.04
N CYS A 285 -19.43 -5.60 8.14
CA CYS A 285 -18.49 -4.65 8.73
C CYS A 285 -17.21 -5.34 9.23
N THR A 286 -17.31 -6.53 9.82
CA THR A 286 -16.13 -7.30 10.27
C THR A 286 -15.25 -7.69 9.09
N LEU A 287 -15.84 -8.09 7.96
CA LEU A 287 -15.10 -8.39 6.74
C LEU A 287 -14.29 -7.18 6.29
N VAL A 288 -14.91 -6.00 6.18
CA VAL A 288 -14.21 -4.77 5.79
C VAL A 288 -13.07 -4.44 6.77
N LEU A 289 -13.33 -4.50 8.08
CA LEU A 289 -12.33 -4.19 9.11
C LEU A 289 -11.17 -5.20 9.14
N THR A 290 -11.44 -6.48 8.89
CA THR A 290 -10.40 -7.52 8.87
C THR A 290 -9.47 -7.32 7.69
N GLU A 291 -10.03 -6.97 6.53
CA GLU A 291 -9.25 -6.77 5.31
C GLU A 291 -8.50 -5.44 5.34
N GLN A 292 -9.07 -4.41 5.97
CA GLN A 292 -8.43 -3.11 6.17
C GLN A 292 -7.05 -3.23 6.85
N GLN A 293 -6.86 -4.15 7.78
CA GLN A 293 -5.56 -4.37 8.43
C GLN A 293 -4.43 -4.71 7.44
N ASN A 294 -4.78 -5.31 6.29
CA ASN A 294 -3.83 -5.64 5.23
C ASN A 294 -3.63 -4.49 4.23
N LEU A 295 -4.44 -3.43 4.31
CA LEU A 295 -4.44 -2.28 3.40
C LEU A 295 -3.83 -1.01 4.04
N GLU A 296 -3.64 -1.01 5.36
CA GLU A 296 -3.07 0.10 6.11
C GLU A 296 -1.56 -0.02 6.27
N GLU A 297 -0.85 1.12 6.12
CA GLU A 297 0.57 1.24 6.40
C GLU A 297 0.80 2.12 7.64
N LYS A 298 1.78 1.73 8.47
CA LYS A 298 2.23 2.53 9.63
C LYS A 298 3.11 3.67 9.17
N VAL A 299 2.53 4.86 9.05
CA VAL A 299 3.25 6.08 8.72
C VAL A 299 3.90 6.63 10.00
N THR A 300 5.22 6.82 9.96
CA THR A 300 5.99 7.46 11.03
C THR A 300 6.45 8.83 10.57
N ILE A 301 5.93 9.89 11.21
CA ILE A 301 6.35 11.27 10.99
C ILE A 301 7.28 11.70 12.11
N ASP A 302 8.49 12.12 11.77
CA ASP A 302 9.41 12.74 12.71
C ASP A 302 9.07 14.23 12.87
N ILE A 303 8.54 14.61 14.04
CA ILE A 303 8.23 16.00 14.40
C ILE A 303 9.33 16.61 15.28
N THR A 304 10.49 15.96 15.36
CA THR A 304 11.62 16.44 16.15
C THR A 304 12.05 17.84 15.70
N GLY A 305 12.02 18.79 16.64
CA GLY A 305 12.47 20.16 16.41
C GLY A 305 13.96 20.24 16.06
N ARG A 306 14.39 21.35 15.44
CA ARG A 306 15.81 21.57 15.11
C ARG A 306 16.66 21.54 16.39
N MET A 307 17.64 20.64 16.43
CA MET A 307 18.61 20.51 17.52
C MET A 307 20.02 20.81 17.02
N HIS A 308 20.85 21.35 17.91
CA HIS A 308 22.29 21.43 17.71
C HIS A 308 23.00 20.67 18.84
N SER A 309 24.06 19.94 18.53
CA SER A 309 24.83 19.20 19.54
C SER A 309 26.23 19.79 19.61
N VAL A 310 26.69 20.14 20.81
CA VAL A 310 28.03 20.71 21.04
C VAL A 310 28.80 19.85 22.02
N SER A 311 30.12 19.76 21.87
CA SER A 311 30.98 19.04 22.82
C SER A 311 30.89 19.62 24.23
N ALA A 312 30.77 18.76 25.23
CA ALA A 312 30.76 19.15 26.64
C ALA A 312 32.11 19.72 27.12
N THR A 313 33.19 19.52 26.38
CA THR A 313 34.55 19.97 26.73
C THR A 313 34.99 21.11 25.82
N ASN A 314 34.92 22.36 26.30
CA ASN A 314 35.64 23.47 25.68
C ASN A 314 37.09 23.45 26.17
N LEU A 315 38.03 22.95 25.37
CA LEU A 315 39.43 23.32 25.56
C LEU A 315 39.54 24.82 25.25
N ALA A 316 39.96 25.63 26.23
CA ALA A 316 40.18 27.05 26.03
C ALA A 316 41.34 27.26 25.05
N SER A 317 41.04 27.18 23.77
CA SER A 317 41.98 27.39 22.68
C SER A 317 42.21 28.90 22.54
N ARG A 318 43.42 29.38 22.83
CA ARG A 318 43.80 30.76 22.52
C ARG A 318 44.20 30.89 21.06
N ASP A 319 43.87 32.03 20.46
CA ASP A 319 44.32 32.34 19.12
C ASP A 319 45.85 32.47 19.09
N TYR A 320 46.46 31.98 18.01
CA TYR A 320 47.91 32.08 17.80
C TYR A 320 48.33 33.54 17.55
N GLU A 321 49.44 33.93 18.15
CA GLU A 321 50.15 35.19 17.89
C GLU A 321 51.59 34.86 17.47
N LEU A 322 52.12 35.61 16.49
CA LEU A 322 53.47 35.40 15.98
C LEU A 322 54.51 35.66 17.07
N THR A 323 55.50 34.78 17.18
CA THR A 323 56.69 35.03 18.00
C THR A 323 57.57 36.11 17.36
N LYS A 324 58.47 36.73 18.14
CA LYS A 324 59.36 37.78 17.63
C LYS A 324 60.29 37.24 16.54
N GLU A 325 60.80 36.02 16.73
CA GLU A 325 61.69 35.36 15.76
C GLU A 325 60.97 35.05 14.44
N GLU A 326 59.71 34.60 14.50
CA GLU A 326 58.88 34.36 13.32
C GLU A 326 58.53 35.66 12.60
N LEU A 327 58.19 36.72 13.35
CA LEU A 327 57.88 38.02 12.79
C LEU A 327 59.10 38.59 12.05
N ASP A 328 60.29 38.56 12.66
CA ASP A 328 61.53 39.03 12.04
C ASP A 328 61.84 38.27 10.73
N THR A 329 61.65 36.94 10.73
CA THR A 329 61.83 36.09 9.54
C THR A 329 60.85 36.44 8.41
N ILE A 330 59.61 36.82 8.76
CA ILE A 330 58.59 37.20 7.78
C ILE A 330 58.84 38.62 7.26
N LEU A 331 59.33 39.54 8.10
CA LEU A 331 59.61 40.93 7.74
C LEU A 331 60.72 41.09 6.70
N GLU A 332 61.66 40.14 6.62
CA GLU A 332 62.75 40.14 5.62
C GLU A 332 62.27 39.79 4.19
N LYS A 333 61.04 39.29 4.03
CA LYS A 333 60.53 38.80 2.74
C LYS A 333 59.79 39.89 1.96
N ALA A 334 60.00 39.93 0.64
CA ALA A 334 59.24 40.79 -0.27
C ALA A 334 57.80 40.27 -0.50
N GLU A 335 56.90 41.16 -0.92
CA GLU A 335 55.56 40.75 -1.37
C GLU A 335 55.62 40.05 -2.73
N PRO A 336 54.79 39.01 -3.00
CA PRO A 336 53.69 38.49 -2.18
C PRO A 336 54.07 37.40 -1.17
N GLN A 337 55.35 37.02 -1.12
CA GLN A 337 55.82 35.88 -0.31
C GLN A 337 55.63 36.12 1.20
N ARG A 338 55.79 37.38 1.65
CA ARG A 338 55.50 37.80 3.02
C ARG A 338 54.05 37.53 3.41
N CYS A 339 53.10 37.93 2.57
CA CYS A 339 51.67 37.65 2.76
C CYS A 339 51.37 36.14 2.82
N TYR A 340 51.99 35.34 1.94
CA TYR A 340 51.80 33.89 1.94
C TYR A 340 52.31 33.22 3.21
N ASP A 341 53.51 33.58 3.67
CA ASP A 341 54.09 32.98 4.85
C ASP A 341 53.40 33.44 6.13
N TRP A 342 52.91 34.68 6.18
CA TRP A 342 52.01 35.13 7.24
C TRP A 342 50.71 34.32 7.29
N MET A 343 50.04 34.09 6.14
CA MET A 343 48.81 33.28 6.09
C MET A 343 49.05 31.82 6.51
N ARG A 344 50.20 31.24 6.16
CA ARG A 344 50.60 29.89 6.58
C ARG A 344 50.84 29.78 8.08
N GLN A 345 51.26 30.87 8.72
CA GLN A 345 51.52 30.90 10.15
C GLN A 345 50.26 31.20 10.97
N MET A 346 49.41 32.10 10.50
CA MET A 346 48.25 32.61 11.25
C MET A 346 46.95 31.85 11.00
N LEU A 347 46.82 31.10 9.90
CA LEU A 347 45.59 30.42 9.49
C LEU A 347 45.81 28.91 9.32
N VAL A 348 44.74 28.13 9.43
CA VAL A 348 44.74 26.67 9.23
C VAL A 348 43.55 26.28 8.35
N PRO A 349 43.72 25.32 7.41
CA PRO A 349 42.60 24.82 6.62
C PRO A 349 41.61 24.04 7.48
N LYS A 350 40.32 24.39 7.40
CA LYS A 350 39.23 23.72 8.12
C LYS A 350 37.95 23.75 7.27
N PRO A 351 37.43 22.60 6.81
CA PRO A 351 36.32 22.54 5.85
C PRO A 351 35.05 23.28 6.30
N GLU A 352 34.70 23.15 7.58
CA GLU A 352 33.55 23.82 8.21
C GLU A 352 33.90 25.21 8.81
N GLY A 353 35.13 25.69 8.60
CA GLY A 353 35.60 26.98 9.10
C GLY A 353 35.10 28.15 8.25
N GLU A 354 34.66 29.22 8.91
CA GLU A 354 34.26 30.48 8.28
C GLU A 354 34.95 31.65 8.99
N MET A 355 35.62 32.52 8.22
CA MET A 355 36.24 33.74 8.74
C MET A 355 35.86 34.94 7.87
N THR A 356 35.59 36.10 8.46
CA THR A 356 35.16 37.26 7.67
C THR A 356 36.34 37.89 6.94
N GLN A 357 36.12 38.42 5.74
CA GLN A 357 37.16 39.10 4.94
C GLN A 357 37.75 40.31 5.69
N VAL A 358 36.92 41.00 6.48
CA VAL A 358 37.32 42.15 7.29
C VAL A 358 38.31 41.73 8.38
N ASP A 359 38.06 40.61 9.05
CA ASP A 359 38.94 40.12 10.12
C ASP A 359 40.32 39.74 9.58
N ILE A 360 40.36 39.05 8.42
CA ILE A 360 41.64 38.67 7.78
C ILE A 360 42.48 39.90 7.47
N TRP A 361 41.85 40.90 6.86
CA TRP A 361 42.50 42.15 6.50
C TRP A 361 42.97 42.92 7.74
N THR A 362 42.15 42.98 8.78
CA THR A 362 42.47 43.69 10.02
C THR A 362 43.67 43.04 10.71
N MET A 363 43.70 41.72 10.82
CA MET A 363 44.85 40.99 11.37
C MET A 363 46.13 41.23 10.57
N TYR A 364 46.05 41.20 9.24
CA TYR A 364 47.20 41.49 8.38
C TYR A 364 47.71 42.92 8.59
N LYS A 365 46.79 43.88 8.57
CA LYS A 365 47.09 45.29 8.77
C LYS A 365 47.74 45.53 10.13
N ASP A 366 47.18 44.99 11.21
CA ASP A 366 47.69 45.19 12.56
C ASP A 366 49.09 44.58 12.73
N THR A 367 49.36 43.44 12.06
CA THR A 367 50.69 42.81 12.07
C THR A 367 51.76 43.68 11.41
N PHE A 368 51.45 44.30 10.26
CA PHE A 368 52.47 44.95 9.41
C PHE A 368 52.45 46.50 9.43
N THR A 369 51.42 47.14 9.98
CA THR A 369 51.35 48.61 10.12
C THR A 369 52.58 49.21 10.83
N PRO A 370 53.09 48.62 11.93
CA PRO A 370 54.31 49.13 12.59
C PRO A 370 55.58 49.11 11.73
N TYR A 371 55.57 48.37 10.61
CA TYR A 371 56.73 48.15 9.74
C TYR A 371 56.54 48.70 8.33
N GLN A 372 55.53 49.56 8.12
CA GLN A 372 55.18 50.13 6.82
C GLN A 372 56.30 50.96 6.18
N GLU A 373 57.16 51.58 6.99
CA GLU A 373 58.31 52.36 6.51
C GLU A 373 59.37 51.49 5.80
N LYS A 374 59.48 50.21 6.17
CA LYS A 374 60.40 49.27 5.52
C LYS A 374 59.83 48.77 4.19
N GLN A 375 58.53 48.51 4.13
CA GLN A 375 57.88 47.99 2.93
C GLN A 375 56.36 48.24 2.98
N PRO A 376 55.75 48.68 1.87
CA PRO A 376 54.32 49.02 1.83
C PRO A 376 53.42 47.82 2.14
N LEU A 377 52.22 48.10 2.68
CA LEU A 377 51.19 47.10 2.91
C LEU A 377 50.44 46.80 1.60
N LEU A 378 50.08 45.52 1.40
CA LEU A 378 49.17 45.11 0.32
C LEU A 378 47.77 45.69 0.52
N GLY A 379 47.00 45.86 -0.56
CA GLY A 379 45.60 46.25 -0.45
C GLY A 379 44.71 45.10 0.06
N ALA A 380 43.59 45.41 0.71
CA ALA A 380 42.65 44.41 1.21
C ALA A 380 42.22 43.38 0.15
N SER A 381 41.95 43.82 -1.08
CA SER A 381 41.58 42.91 -2.18
C SER A 381 42.71 41.95 -2.57
N GLU A 382 43.96 42.38 -2.47
CA GLU A 382 45.13 41.56 -2.80
C GLU A 382 45.37 40.51 -1.72
N VAL A 383 45.23 40.89 -0.44
CA VAL A 383 45.27 39.96 0.69
C VAL A 383 44.20 38.87 0.54
N ILE A 384 42.95 39.23 0.22
CA ILE A 384 41.88 38.23 0.06
C ILE A 384 42.12 37.33 -1.17
N LYS A 385 42.66 37.85 -2.28
CA LYS A 385 43.04 37.03 -3.45
C LYS A 385 44.16 36.04 -3.12
N ASN A 386 45.14 36.47 -2.34
CA ASN A 386 46.28 35.64 -1.93
C ASN A 386 45.85 34.42 -1.09
N ILE A 387 44.69 34.46 -0.41
CA ILE A 387 44.17 33.32 0.35
C ILE A 387 43.92 32.11 -0.56
N ALA A 388 43.31 32.32 -1.73
CA ALA A 388 43.04 31.23 -2.68
C ALA A 388 44.35 30.61 -3.24
N MET A 389 45.44 31.38 -3.24
CA MET A 389 46.78 30.89 -3.64
C MET A 389 47.45 30.07 -2.54
N VAL A 390 47.23 30.41 -1.27
CA VAL A 390 47.80 29.68 -0.12
C VAL A 390 46.96 28.45 0.24
N TYR A 391 45.64 28.57 0.16
CA TYR A 391 44.65 27.54 0.49
C TYR A 391 43.69 27.33 -0.68
N PRO A 392 43.98 26.41 -1.62
CA PRO A 392 43.16 26.18 -2.81
C PRO A 392 41.71 25.75 -2.51
N THR A 393 41.47 25.18 -1.32
CA THR A 393 40.13 24.77 -0.86
C THR A 393 39.33 25.91 -0.25
N ALA A 394 39.93 27.09 -0.06
CA ALA A 394 39.26 28.24 0.52
C ALA A 394 38.49 29.03 -0.54
N GLN A 395 37.26 29.42 -0.23
CA GLN A 395 36.40 30.18 -1.15
C GLN A 395 35.87 31.45 -0.50
N ALA A 396 36.15 32.59 -1.11
CA ALA A 396 35.57 33.88 -0.73
C ALA A 396 34.15 34.00 -1.30
N MET A 397 33.15 34.23 -0.44
CA MET A 397 31.73 34.29 -0.81
C MET A 397 31.02 35.43 -0.08
N VAL A 398 29.91 35.91 -0.65
CA VAL A 398 29.02 36.89 -0.02
C VAL A 398 27.71 36.19 0.33
N LEU A 399 27.41 36.10 1.62
CA LEU A 399 26.16 35.47 2.07
C LEU A 399 25.01 36.50 2.03
N PRO A 400 23.89 36.19 1.35
CA PRO A 400 22.72 37.07 1.30
C PRO A 400 22.00 37.12 2.66
N GLY A 401 21.66 38.32 3.13
CA GLY A 401 20.97 38.58 4.40
C GLY A 401 20.62 40.06 4.58
N GLN A 402 20.00 40.45 5.70
CA GLN A 402 19.69 41.86 6.01
C GLN A 402 20.94 42.77 6.03
N VAL A 403 22.10 42.21 6.37
CA VAL A 403 23.43 42.82 6.18
C VAL A 403 24.29 41.82 5.41
N GLN A 404 24.88 42.25 4.29
CA GLN A 404 25.74 41.39 3.48
C GLN A 404 27.01 41.02 4.24
N ARG A 405 27.27 39.71 4.42
CA ARG A 405 28.46 39.19 5.11
C ARG A 405 29.47 38.68 4.09
N PHE A 406 30.63 39.30 4.05
CA PHE A 406 31.77 38.91 3.21
C PHE A 406 32.66 37.93 3.96
N VAL A 407 32.62 36.65 3.58
CA VAL A 407 33.24 35.56 4.34
C VAL A 407 34.14 34.72 3.44
N VAL A 408 35.10 34.03 4.06
CA VAL A 408 35.95 33.03 3.42
C VAL A 408 35.70 31.70 4.11
N ARG A 409 35.23 30.71 3.35
CA ARG A 409 34.99 29.34 3.84
C ARG A 409 36.23 28.47 3.61
N GLY A 410 36.43 27.48 4.48
CA GLY A 410 37.51 26.50 4.34
C GLY A 410 38.79 26.85 5.12
N ILE A 411 38.78 27.95 5.88
CA ILE A 411 39.89 28.40 6.74
C ILE A 411 39.37 28.83 8.12
N ASP A 412 40.23 28.69 9.13
CA ASP A 412 39.98 29.15 10.49
C ASP A 412 41.29 29.74 11.05
N ARG A 413 41.20 30.56 12.11
CA ARG A 413 42.39 31.12 12.76
C ARG A 413 43.17 30.00 13.44
N ARG A 414 44.50 30.00 13.31
CA ARG A 414 45.35 29.05 14.02
C ARG A 414 45.16 29.26 15.53
N LYS A 415 44.90 28.16 16.24
CA LYS A 415 44.73 28.17 17.69
C LYS A 415 45.86 27.37 18.34
N ASN A 416 46.42 27.91 19.41
CA ASN A 416 47.35 27.15 20.25
C ASN A 416 46.54 26.19 21.12
N THR A 417 46.73 24.90 20.87
CA THR A 417 46.29 23.80 21.74
C THR A 417 47.55 23.15 22.32
N SER A 418 48.32 23.94 23.05
CA SER A 418 49.44 23.38 23.81
C SER A 418 48.86 22.71 25.05
N GLU A 419 48.80 21.38 25.07
CA GLU A 419 48.43 20.61 26.28
C GLU A 419 49.27 21.04 27.51
N ASN A 420 50.49 21.52 27.27
CA ASN A 420 51.38 22.07 28.30
C ASN A 420 50.97 23.44 28.86
N ASP A 421 50.12 24.24 28.19
CA ASP A 421 49.64 25.52 28.76
C ASP A 421 48.83 25.29 30.04
N ARG A 422 48.30 24.07 30.25
CA ARG A 422 47.64 23.66 31.50
C ARG A 422 48.55 23.82 32.71
N PHE A 423 49.86 23.66 32.56
CA PHE A 423 50.84 23.75 33.65
C PHE A 423 51.75 24.99 33.54
N LYS A 424 51.29 26.04 32.84
CA LYS A 424 51.99 27.32 32.80
C LYS A 424 51.86 28.05 34.15
N CYS A 425 52.98 28.57 34.66
CA CYS A 425 52.99 29.37 35.88
C CYS A 425 52.23 30.68 35.68
N GLN A 426 51.24 30.96 36.55
CA GLN A 426 50.45 32.20 36.51
C GLN A 426 50.76 33.16 37.66
N TRP A 427 51.91 33.00 38.31
CA TRP A 427 52.35 33.90 39.36
C TRP A 427 52.56 35.33 38.81
N ASP A 428 52.19 36.34 39.61
CA ASP A 428 52.18 37.76 39.25
C ASP A 428 51.48 38.03 37.90
N ALA A 429 50.25 37.51 37.75
CA ALA A 429 49.44 37.68 36.54
C ALA A 429 50.14 37.25 35.23
N ASN A 430 50.86 36.12 35.27
CA ASN A 430 51.68 35.58 34.17
C ASN A 430 52.96 36.38 33.84
N ALA A 431 53.47 37.21 34.75
CA ALA A 431 54.76 37.89 34.55
C ALA A 431 55.97 36.94 34.65
N CYS A 432 55.78 35.71 35.13
CA CYS A 432 56.84 34.71 35.19
C CYS A 432 57.28 34.24 33.80
N SER A 433 58.59 34.29 33.53
CA SER A 433 59.20 33.92 32.25
C SER A 433 59.41 32.41 32.04
N ALA A 434 58.98 31.57 32.99
CA ALA A 434 59.14 30.12 32.90
C ALA A 434 58.31 29.54 31.73
N ALA A 435 58.92 28.60 31.00
CA ALA A 435 58.22 27.85 29.98
C ALA A 435 57.10 26.98 30.60
N PRO A 436 56.05 26.63 29.83
CA PRO A 436 55.01 25.71 30.30
C PRO A 436 55.62 24.37 30.75
N LEU A 437 55.29 23.94 31.97
CA LEU A 437 55.87 22.75 32.61
C LEU A 437 55.15 21.48 32.15
N ALA A 438 55.77 20.30 32.32
CA ALA A 438 55.22 19.05 31.80
C ALA A 438 54.28 18.35 32.79
N SER A 439 54.37 18.65 34.09
CA SER A 439 53.61 17.96 35.13
C SER A 439 53.12 18.89 36.26
N PRO A 440 52.05 18.51 36.99
CA PRO A 440 51.62 19.23 38.20
C PRO A 440 52.70 19.30 39.27
N SER A 441 53.56 18.27 39.36
CA SER A 441 54.66 18.19 40.31
C SER A 441 55.72 19.24 40.00
N GLU A 442 56.13 19.37 38.74
CA GLU A 442 57.05 20.43 38.30
C GLU A 442 56.47 21.82 38.56
N LEU A 443 55.17 22.02 38.32
CA LEU A 443 54.50 23.29 38.63
C LEU A 443 54.48 23.59 40.13
N ALA A 444 54.27 22.57 40.97
CA ALA A 444 54.33 22.73 42.42
C ALA A 444 55.72 23.14 42.89
N GLU A 445 56.77 22.49 42.36
CA GLU A 445 58.16 22.80 42.66
C GLU A 445 58.50 24.23 42.26
N HIS A 446 58.16 24.63 41.04
CA HIS A 446 58.36 25.99 40.55
C HIS A 446 57.57 27.04 41.36
N LEU A 447 56.34 26.73 41.77
CA LEU A 447 55.54 27.61 42.62
C LEU A 447 56.19 27.82 44.00
N PHE A 448 56.89 26.80 44.53
CA PHE A 448 57.61 26.93 45.79
C PHE A 448 58.81 27.89 45.69
N GLU A 449 59.43 28.04 44.52
CA GLU A 449 60.48 29.04 44.29
C GLU A 449 59.90 30.46 44.47
N HIS A 450 58.74 30.75 43.88
CA HIS A 450 58.06 32.04 44.07
C HIS A 450 57.69 32.27 45.53
N LEU A 451 57.08 31.27 46.18
CA LEU A 451 56.67 31.35 47.58
C LEU A 451 57.83 31.54 48.57
N SER A 452 59.03 31.06 48.23
CA SER A 452 60.24 31.26 49.03
C SER A 452 60.73 32.72 49.00
N ASN A 453 60.37 33.46 47.96
CA ASN A 453 60.79 34.85 47.74
C ASN A 453 59.71 35.89 48.14
N VAL A 454 58.54 35.47 48.61
CA VAL A 454 57.45 36.38 48.99
C VAL A 454 57.77 37.11 50.30
N GLN A 455 57.82 38.43 50.25
CA GLN A 455 57.91 39.28 51.44
C GLN A 455 56.52 39.65 51.97
N PRO A 456 56.31 39.71 53.30
CA PRO A 456 55.03 40.10 53.86
C PRO A 456 54.74 41.59 53.64
N SER A 457 53.60 41.89 53.04
CA SER A 457 53.06 43.25 52.94
C SER A 457 52.11 43.48 54.12
N ALA A 458 52.44 44.40 55.03
CA ALA A 458 51.62 44.71 56.23
C ALA A 458 51.28 43.49 57.10
N ASN A 459 52.29 42.66 57.43
CA ASN A 459 52.17 41.42 58.23
C ASN A 459 51.26 40.33 57.64
N LYS A 460 50.89 40.42 56.35
CA LYS A 460 50.17 39.36 55.64
C LYS A 460 50.88 39.00 54.34
N TYR A 461 50.82 37.73 53.97
CA TYR A 461 51.29 37.24 52.69
C TYR A 461 50.10 37.21 51.71
N HIS A 462 50.30 37.70 50.49
CA HIS A 462 49.27 37.67 49.44
C HIS A 462 49.61 36.58 48.41
N CYS A 463 48.58 35.92 47.90
CA CYS A 463 48.73 35.01 46.78
C CYS A 463 48.71 35.82 45.49
N ALA A 464 49.79 35.77 44.69
CA ALA A 464 49.87 36.48 43.42
C ALA A 464 49.49 35.60 42.22
N TRP A 465 48.83 34.46 42.46
CA TRP A 465 48.43 33.56 41.38
C TRP A 465 47.25 34.13 40.59
N ALA A 466 47.46 34.43 39.31
CA ALA A 466 46.46 34.96 38.38
C ALA A 466 45.71 36.19 38.94
N THR A 467 44.42 36.03 39.26
CA THR A 467 43.56 37.07 39.87
C THR A 467 43.16 36.73 41.32
N CYS A 468 43.88 35.81 41.96
CA CYS A 468 43.59 35.38 43.32
C CYS A 468 43.77 36.55 44.31
N SER A 469 42.76 36.76 45.16
CA SER A 469 42.76 37.83 46.18
C SER A 469 43.00 37.31 47.60
N GLN A 470 43.40 36.04 47.75
CA GLN A 470 43.56 35.41 49.06
C GLN A 470 44.82 35.88 49.77
N THR A 471 44.68 36.09 51.09
CA THR A 471 45.78 36.48 51.98
C THR A 471 45.94 35.46 53.10
N ALA A 472 47.15 35.31 53.62
CA ALA A 472 47.48 34.35 54.66
C ALA A 472 48.36 34.99 55.74
N ASP A 473 48.11 34.62 57.00
CA ASP A 473 48.85 35.13 58.16
C ASP A 473 50.18 34.38 58.42
N SER A 474 50.43 33.27 57.70
CA SER A 474 51.67 32.50 57.79
C SER A 474 52.09 31.95 56.42
N PRO A 475 53.40 31.77 56.18
CA PRO A 475 53.89 31.25 54.90
C PRO A 475 53.44 29.81 54.64
N GLN A 476 53.25 28.99 55.68
CA GLN A 476 52.73 27.62 55.55
C GLN A 476 51.29 27.60 55.05
N ARG A 477 50.45 28.52 55.53
CA ARG A 477 49.06 28.66 55.04
C ARG A 477 49.02 29.15 53.60
N LEU A 478 49.86 30.12 53.26
CA LEU A 478 49.99 30.57 51.87
C LEU A 478 50.39 29.41 50.95
N ARG A 479 51.37 28.60 51.38
CA ARG A 479 51.81 27.41 50.64
C ARG A 479 50.67 26.41 50.43
N SER A 480 49.90 26.10 51.48
CA SER A 480 48.75 25.20 51.35
C SER A 480 47.65 25.75 50.42
N HIS A 481 47.41 27.06 50.44
CA HIS A 481 46.48 27.72 49.54
C HIS A 481 46.99 27.72 48.09
N ALA A 482 48.26 28.02 47.88
CA ALA A 482 48.87 28.08 46.55
C ALA A 482 48.77 26.73 45.81
N LEU A 483 48.89 25.60 46.55
CA LEU A 483 48.69 24.26 46.00
C LEU A 483 47.27 24.01 45.48
N THR A 484 46.26 24.78 45.91
CA THR A 484 44.89 24.63 45.38
C THR A 484 44.73 25.17 43.96
N HIS A 485 45.70 25.94 43.47
CA HIS A 485 45.70 26.46 42.09
C HIS A 485 46.31 25.50 41.08
N ILE A 486 46.93 24.40 41.54
CA ILE A 486 47.58 23.43 40.65
C ILE A 486 46.51 22.51 40.06
N PRO A 487 46.38 22.43 38.71
CA PRO A 487 45.43 21.52 38.08
C PRO A 487 45.80 20.06 38.38
N SER A 488 44.81 19.22 38.68
CA SER A 488 44.99 17.78 38.85
C SER A 488 45.64 17.14 37.61
N SER A 489 46.38 16.03 37.76
CA SER A 489 46.97 15.28 36.63
C SER A 489 45.91 14.61 35.76
N GLN A 490 44.78 14.23 36.34
CA GLN A 490 43.68 13.57 35.64
C GLN A 490 42.50 14.53 35.44
N PRO A 491 41.82 14.49 34.28
CA PRO A 491 40.52 15.15 34.16
C PRO A 491 39.55 14.53 35.18
N PRO A 492 38.59 15.30 35.71
CA PRO A 492 37.59 14.76 36.63
C PRO A 492 36.84 13.60 35.95
N GLN A 493 36.71 12.46 36.64
CA GLN A 493 35.95 11.31 36.14
C GLN A 493 34.49 11.74 35.92
N ARG A 494 34.02 11.62 34.68
CA ARG A 494 32.61 11.86 34.34
C ARG A 494 31.78 10.65 34.73
N HIS A 495 30.52 10.90 35.10
CA HIS A 495 29.59 9.81 35.37
C HIS A 495 29.29 9.05 34.05
N PRO A 496 29.19 7.72 34.04
CA PRO A 496 28.98 6.93 32.82
C PRO A 496 27.73 7.31 32.01
N SER A 497 26.74 7.92 32.65
CA SER A 497 25.51 8.39 31.99
C SER A 497 25.61 9.77 31.36
N GLN A 498 26.75 10.46 31.47
CA GLN A 498 26.94 11.78 30.88
C GLN A 498 27.44 11.63 29.44
N SER A 499 26.64 12.12 28.48
CA SER A 499 27.04 12.21 27.08
C SER A 499 28.24 13.15 26.91
N GLU A 500 29.08 12.85 25.92
CA GLU A 500 30.18 13.74 25.49
C GLU A 500 29.67 15.00 24.79
N THR A 501 28.40 15.02 24.41
CA THR A 501 27.73 16.11 23.72
C THR A 501 26.54 16.64 24.52
N ILE A 502 26.34 17.95 24.45
CA ILE A 502 25.22 18.69 25.03
C ILE A 502 24.27 19.04 23.89
N THR A 503 23.01 18.63 24.01
CA THR A 503 21.94 19.00 23.08
C THR A 503 21.41 20.39 23.42
N LEU A 504 21.38 21.27 22.43
CA LEU A 504 20.87 22.64 22.51
C LEU A 504 19.66 22.80 21.59
N SER A 505 18.74 23.69 21.99
CA SER A 505 17.65 24.14 21.11
C SER A 505 18.22 24.87 19.89
N GLY A 506 17.69 24.63 18.70
CA GLY A 506 18.14 25.26 17.46
C GLY A 506 17.96 26.79 17.40
N THR A 507 17.31 27.40 18.40
CA THR A 507 17.13 28.86 18.52
C THR A 507 18.27 29.57 19.25
N ASP A 508 19.13 28.86 20.00
CA ASP A 508 20.23 29.44 20.77
C ASP A 508 21.56 29.19 20.05
N PRO A 509 22.18 30.19 19.40
CA PRO A 509 23.26 29.91 18.47
C PRO A 509 24.57 29.45 19.13
N TYR A 510 24.90 29.90 20.34
CA TYR A 510 26.21 29.61 20.95
C TYR A 510 26.10 29.72 22.48
N TYR A 511 27.13 29.27 23.21
CA TYR A 511 27.32 29.29 24.68
C TYR A 511 27.22 30.69 25.34
N ALA A 512 26.51 31.66 24.79
CA ALA A 512 26.53 33.07 25.17
C ALA A 512 25.78 33.40 26.48
N VAL A 513 25.30 32.40 27.23
CA VAL A 513 24.58 32.64 28.48
C VAL A 513 25.48 32.28 29.67
N ASN A 514 25.92 33.33 30.39
CA ASN A 514 26.75 33.23 31.60
C ASN A 514 26.06 32.46 32.75
N THR A 515 24.74 32.27 32.66
CA THR A 515 23.91 31.50 33.60
C THR A 515 23.41 30.21 32.94
N PRO A 516 24.00 29.04 33.25
CA PRO A 516 23.63 27.76 32.65
C PRO A 516 22.15 27.35 32.86
N THR A 517 21.53 27.83 33.93
CA THR A 517 20.13 27.54 34.31
C THR A 517 19.10 28.40 33.56
N ALA A 518 19.52 29.44 32.86
CA ALA A 518 18.61 30.30 32.08
C ALA A 518 18.43 29.84 30.63
N ARG A 519 19.04 28.70 30.25
CA ARG A 519 19.00 28.15 28.89
C ARG A 519 17.62 27.58 28.56
N ALA A 520 17.20 27.76 27.31
CA ALA A 520 16.00 27.10 26.82
C ALA A 520 16.16 25.57 26.89
N ILE A 521 15.11 24.89 27.34
CA ILE A 521 15.10 23.43 27.43
C ILE A 521 15.20 22.86 26.01
N PRO A 522 16.17 21.97 25.72
CA PRO A 522 16.27 21.35 24.41
C PRO A 522 15.02 20.48 24.14
N PRO A 523 14.56 20.37 22.88
CA PRO A 523 13.43 19.52 22.56
C PRO A 523 13.76 18.05 22.90
N PRO A 524 12.75 17.22 23.20
CA PRO A 524 12.97 15.82 23.54
C PRO A 524 13.70 15.09 22.41
N PRO A 525 14.63 14.16 22.72
CA PRO A 525 15.30 13.38 21.69
C PRO A 525 14.27 12.48 21.01
N LYS A 526 14.06 12.72 19.70
CA LYS A 526 13.25 11.89 18.78
C LYS A 526 11.76 11.84 19.14
N THR A 527 11.03 12.89 18.77
CA THR A 527 9.57 12.91 18.83
C THR A 527 8.98 12.43 17.51
N THR A 528 8.52 11.19 17.46
CA THR A 528 7.89 10.58 16.28
C THR A 528 6.40 10.33 16.52
N ILE A 529 5.54 10.72 15.59
CA ILE A 529 4.13 10.36 15.54
C ILE A 529 3.98 9.14 14.64
N VAL A 530 3.34 8.08 15.15
CA VAL A 530 3.02 6.87 14.38
C VAL A 530 1.50 6.78 14.25
N TYR A 531 0.99 6.69 13.02
CA TYR A 531 -0.43 6.47 12.74
C TYR A 531 -0.61 5.55 11.53
N GLU A 532 -1.75 4.87 11.46
CA GLU A 532 -2.10 3.96 10.37
C GLU A 532 -2.92 4.71 9.32
N LYS A 533 -2.53 4.54 8.05
CA LYS A 533 -3.20 5.16 6.91
C LYS A 533 -3.52 4.12 5.84
N PRO A 534 -4.76 4.05 5.31
CA PRO A 534 -5.07 3.24 4.13
C PRO A 534 -4.27 3.68 2.91
N THR A 535 -3.56 2.76 2.28
CA THR A 535 -2.75 3.03 1.08
C THR A 535 -3.26 2.33 -0.17
N LEU A 536 -3.96 1.21 -0.01
CA LEU A 536 -4.50 0.40 -1.09
C LEU A 536 -6.02 0.46 -1.13
N ASP A 537 -6.58 0.27 -2.32
CA ASP A 537 -8.03 0.16 -2.50
C ASP A 537 -8.53 -1.19 -2.00
N PRO A 538 -9.72 -1.25 -1.39
CA PRO A 538 -10.26 -2.51 -0.89
C PRO A 538 -10.58 -3.48 -2.04
N PRO A 539 -10.44 -4.79 -1.80
CA PRO A 539 -10.75 -5.81 -2.81
C PRO A 539 -12.24 -5.81 -3.17
N SER A 540 -12.59 -6.37 -4.33
CA SER A 540 -13.95 -6.36 -4.89
C SER A 540 -15.02 -6.88 -3.91
N TYR A 541 -14.76 -7.95 -3.17
CA TYR A 541 -15.70 -8.48 -2.19
C TYR A 541 -15.96 -7.52 -1.01
N CYS A 542 -14.98 -6.72 -0.61
CA CYS A 542 -15.19 -5.66 0.39
C CYS A 542 -16.07 -4.53 -0.17
N LEU A 543 -15.90 -4.19 -1.45
CA LEU A 543 -16.76 -3.23 -2.14
C LEU A 543 -18.21 -3.75 -2.23
N THR A 544 -18.41 -5.03 -2.58
CA THR A 544 -19.74 -5.65 -2.58
C THR A 544 -20.35 -5.66 -1.17
N ALA A 545 -19.56 -5.95 -0.13
CA ALA A 545 -20.04 -5.90 1.25
C ALA A 545 -20.46 -4.47 1.69
N LEU A 546 -19.69 -3.45 1.29
CA LEU A 546 -20.04 -2.05 1.53
C LEU A 546 -21.29 -1.65 0.75
N LEU A 547 -21.42 -2.10 -0.50
CA LEU A 547 -22.59 -1.84 -1.34
C LEU A 547 -23.86 -2.48 -0.76
N ILE A 548 -23.77 -3.71 -0.26
CA ILE A 548 -24.86 -4.39 0.45
C ILE A 548 -25.29 -3.56 1.67
N THR A 549 -24.30 -3.14 2.48
CA THR A 549 -24.54 -2.32 3.68
C THR A 549 -25.22 -1.00 3.30
N ARG A 550 -24.77 -0.37 2.21
CA ARG A 550 -25.32 0.87 1.68
C ARG A 550 -26.77 0.74 1.19
N ILE A 551 -27.10 -0.32 0.46
CA ILE A 551 -28.47 -0.56 -0.01
C ILE A 551 -29.41 -0.74 1.19
N LEU A 552 -29.02 -1.58 2.16
CA LEU A 552 -29.82 -1.81 3.36
C LEU A 552 -29.99 -0.53 4.19
N PHE A 553 -28.96 0.31 4.25
CA PHE A 553 -29.04 1.63 4.89
C PHE A 553 -30.06 2.53 4.18
N ARG A 554 -29.94 2.69 2.86
CA ARG A 554 -30.86 3.52 2.06
C ARG A 554 -32.31 3.10 2.24
N VAL A 555 -32.58 1.79 2.29
CA VAL A 555 -33.94 1.27 2.49
C VAL A 555 -34.42 1.49 3.93
N ALA A 556 -33.56 1.36 4.94
CA ALA A 556 -33.94 1.56 6.34
C ALA A 556 -34.18 3.04 6.73
N PHE A 557 -33.57 3.97 6.00
CA PHE A 557 -33.62 5.42 6.24
C PHE A 557 -34.38 6.18 5.15
N ALA A 558 -35.08 5.49 4.24
CA ALA A 558 -35.85 6.11 3.15
C ALA A 558 -36.87 7.16 3.64
N ASP A 559 -37.43 6.97 4.84
CA ASP A 559 -38.37 7.93 5.46
C ASP A 559 -37.72 9.26 5.88
N VAL A 560 -36.39 9.34 5.98
CA VAL A 560 -35.64 10.58 6.32
C VAL A 560 -35.39 11.43 5.07
N GLU A 561 -35.44 10.85 3.87
CA GLU A 561 -35.29 11.56 2.59
C GLU A 561 -36.62 11.99 1.96
N ALA A 562 -37.76 11.48 2.45
CA ALA A 562 -39.06 12.04 2.12
C ALA A 562 -39.18 13.41 2.80
N ALA A 563 -39.21 14.48 1.99
CA ALA A 563 -39.41 15.85 2.46
C ALA A 563 -40.55 15.90 3.49
N PRO A 564 -40.47 16.76 4.54
CA PRO A 564 -41.57 16.91 5.48
C PRO A 564 -42.82 17.25 4.68
N LYS A 565 -43.83 16.38 4.70
CA LYS A 565 -45.17 16.77 4.26
C LYS A 565 -45.53 17.99 5.11
N ALA A 566 -45.88 19.09 4.44
CA ALA A 566 -46.27 20.31 5.12
C ALA A 566 -47.34 19.97 6.15
N ASP A 567 -47.07 20.26 7.42
CA ASP A 567 -48.05 20.12 8.50
C ASP A 567 -49.35 20.84 8.10
N ASP A 568 -50.49 20.20 8.39
CA ASP A 568 -51.86 20.67 8.12
C ASP A 568 -52.22 22.02 8.79
N ASP A 569 -51.28 22.68 9.48
CA ASP A 569 -51.49 23.91 10.23
C ASP A 569 -50.67 25.13 9.74
N HIS A 570 -50.06 25.08 8.54
CA HIS A 570 -49.39 26.27 7.98
C HIS A 570 -50.32 27.14 7.10
N PHE A 571 -50.89 28.18 7.72
CA PHE A 571 -51.68 29.22 7.09
C PHE A 571 -50.79 30.19 6.26
N GLY A 572 -50.71 30.01 4.93
CA GLY A 572 -50.03 30.97 4.04
C GLY A 572 -49.97 30.60 2.55
N PHE A 573 -50.82 31.26 1.76
CA PHE A 573 -50.88 31.45 0.28
C PHE A 573 -50.74 30.23 -0.69
N PRO A 574 -51.71 30.04 -1.61
CA PRO A 574 -51.74 28.90 -2.54
C PRO A 574 -50.75 29.11 -3.70
N GLY A 575 -49.63 28.39 -3.67
CA GLY A 575 -48.87 28.05 -4.86
C GLY A 575 -49.44 26.77 -5.46
N VAL A 576 -49.78 26.80 -6.75
CA VAL A 576 -50.37 25.70 -7.52
C VAL A 576 -49.50 24.45 -7.40
N VAL A 577 -50.04 23.41 -6.77
CA VAL A 577 -49.56 22.03 -6.93
C VAL A 577 -50.28 21.50 -8.17
N GLU A 578 -49.54 21.23 -9.25
CA GLU A 578 -50.04 20.35 -10.29
C GLU A 578 -50.03 18.93 -9.71
N GLU A 579 -51.18 18.51 -9.19
CA GLU A 579 -51.45 17.10 -8.89
C GLU A 579 -51.46 16.35 -10.22
N ASP A 580 -50.43 15.56 -10.46
CA ASP A 580 -50.41 14.58 -11.54
C ASP A 580 -51.26 13.37 -11.07
N PRO A 581 -52.48 13.16 -11.61
CA PRO A 581 -53.44 12.20 -11.08
C PRO A 581 -53.07 10.73 -11.36
N ASP A 582 -51.93 10.47 -12.01
CA ASP A 582 -51.41 9.14 -12.33
C ASP A 582 -50.24 8.69 -11.43
N ALA A 583 -49.85 9.46 -10.40
CA ALA A 583 -48.92 8.98 -9.39
C ALA A 583 -49.67 8.06 -8.39
N PRO A 584 -49.34 6.75 -8.30
CA PRO A 584 -49.97 5.89 -7.32
C PRO A 584 -49.62 6.40 -5.92
N ASP A 585 -50.65 6.71 -5.12
CA ASP A 585 -50.54 6.93 -3.69
C ASP A 585 -49.79 5.76 -3.06
N HIS A 586 -48.54 5.99 -2.68
CA HIS A 586 -47.77 5.05 -1.87
C HIS A 586 -48.34 5.09 -0.44
N GLU A 587 -49.44 4.37 -0.20
CA GLU A 587 -49.81 3.97 1.16
C GLU A 587 -48.61 3.24 1.77
N VAL A 588 -47.94 3.88 2.73
CA VAL A 588 -46.81 3.27 3.45
C VAL A 588 -47.37 2.09 4.25
N GLN A 589 -47.05 0.87 3.81
CA GLN A 589 -47.49 -0.33 4.50
C GLN A 589 -46.90 -0.37 5.92
N GLU A 590 -47.69 -0.76 6.92
CA GLU A 590 -47.25 -0.88 8.32
C GLU A 590 -45.99 -1.76 8.47
N THR A 591 -45.84 -2.74 7.59
CA THR A 591 -44.66 -3.61 7.48
C THR A 591 -43.39 -2.88 7.08
N ASP A 592 -43.51 -1.85 6.24
CA ASP A 592 -42.36 -1.05 5.79
C ASP A 592 -41.87 -0.17 6.95
N VAL A 593 -42.77 0.41 7.73
CA VAL A 593 -42.43 1.17 8.95
C VAL A 593 -41.74 0.28 9.98
N GLU A 594 -42.24 -0.94 10.22
CA GLU A 594 -41.59 -1.89 11.12
C GLU A 594 -40.20 -2.29 10.61
N GLY A 595 -40.07 -2.51 9.30
CA GLY A 595 -38.80 -2.78 8.61
C GLY A 595 -37.78 -1.67 8.82
N SER A 596 -38.15 -0.42 8.52
CA SER A 596 -37.32 0.77 8.75
C SER A 596 -36.86 0.86 10.20
N ARG A 597 -37.78 0.70 11.17
CA ARG A 597 -37.45 0.74 12.60
C ARG A 597 -36.44 -0.35 13.01
N LYS A 598 -36.62 -1.59 12.54
CA LYS A 598 -35.67 -2.69 12.79
C LYS A 598 -34.33 -2.43 12.12
N GLY A 599 -34.34 -1.91 10.89
CA GLY A 599 -33.16 -1.48 10.14
C GLY A 599 -32.34 -0.45 10.90
N ARG A 600 -32.94 0.69 11.28
CA ARG A 600 -32.29 1.76 12.07
C ARG A 600 -31.69 1.22 13.36
N LYS A 601 -32.45 0.42 14.10
CA LYS A 601 -31.94 -0.25 15.32
C LYS A 601 -30.74 -1.15 15.01
N ALA A 602 -30.74 -1.89 13.90
CA ALA A 602 -29.62 -2.74 13.51
C ALA A 602 -28.37 -1.90 13.15
N PHE A 603 -28.52 -0.77 12.46
CA PHE A 603 -27.44 0.17 12.17
C PHE A 603 -26.86 0.83 13.43
N ALA A 604 -27.71 1.24 14.39
CA ALA A 604 -27.25 1.73 15.69
C ALA A 604 -26.37 0.72 16.43
N ASN A 605 -26.61 -0.59 16.24
CA ASN A 605 -25.82 -1.65 16.85
C ASN A 605 -24.45 -1.91 16.21
N ILE A 606 -24.21 -1.40 15.00
CA ILE A 606 -22.93 -1.51 14.29
C ILE A 606 -22.18 -0.18 14.19
N ARG A 607 -22.70 0.90 14.80
CA ARG A 607 -22.09 2.23 14.81
C ARG A 607 -20.59 2.20 15.12
N ASN A 608 -20.20 1.61 16.24
CA ASN A 608 -18.79 1.54 16.64
C ASN A 608 -17.92 0.80 15.61
N MET A 609 -18.49 -0.13 14.83
CA MET A 609 -17.75 -0.81 13.77
C MET A 609 -17.57 0.11 12.57
N LEU A 610 -18.63 0.83 12.17
CA LEU A 610 -18.59 1.82 11.10
C LEU A 610 -17.59 2.95 11.39
N GLU A 611 -17.50 3.42 12.65
CA GLU A 611 -16.55 4.45 13.08
C GLU A 611 -15.08 4.04 12.88
N ASN A 612 -14.80 2.74 12.87
CA ASN A 612 -13.45 2.19 12.69
C ASN A 612 -13.11 1.86 11.23
N ILE A 613 -14.08 1.93 10.31
CA ILE A 613 -13.84 1.69 8.89
C ILE A 613 -13.06 2.86 8.31
N ARG A 614 -11.95 2.56 7.64
CA ARG A 614 -11.09 3.52 6.94
C ARG A 614 -10.78 2.97 5.56
N ILE A 615 -11.22 3.70 4.55
CA ILE A 615 -11.09 3.36 3.13
C ILE A 615 -10.32 4.51 2.46
N ARG A 616 -9.46 4.19 1.50
CA ARG A 616 -8.66 5.19 0.78
C ARG A 616 -9.51 6.10 -0.11
N ASP A 617 -10.55 5.54 -0.74
CA ASP A 617 -11.45 6.26 -1.63
C ASP A 617 -12.40 7.19 -0.84
N ASP A 618 -12.32 8.49 -1.14
CA ASP A 618 -13.11 9.52 -0.46
C ASP A 618 -14.62 9.36 -0.68
N ALA A 619 -15.06 8.89 -1.85
CA ALA A 619 -16.49 8.70 -2.14
C ALA A 619 -17.06 7.54 -1.32
N LEU A 620 -16.31 6.43 -1.21
CA LEU A 620 -16.69 5.29 -0.37
C LEU A 620 -16.66 5.65 1.12
N MET A 621 -15.69 6.47 1.55
CA MET A 621 -15.66 6.99 2.91
C MET A 621 -16.81 7.94 3.21
N ASN A 622 -17.22 8.77 2.25
CA ASN A 622 -18.41 9.62 2.41
C ASN A 622 -19.67 8.78 2.61
N TRP A 623 -19.82 7.62 1.97
CA TRP A 623 -20.94 6.72 2.26
C TRP A 623 -20.94 6.23 3.70
N VAL A 624 -19.78 5.90 4.26
CA VAL A 624 -19.66 5.50 5.68
C VAL A 624 -19.98 6.69 6.60
N GLY A 625 -19.50 7.89 6.26
CA GLY A 625 -19.82 9.13 6.98
C GLY A 625 -21.32 9.41 7.03
N GLU A 626 -22.01 9.36 5.88
CA GLU A 626 -23.46 9.52 5.82
C GLU A 626 -24.20 8.52 6.72
N MET A 627 -23.76 7.26 6.75
CA MET A 627 -24.34 6.24 7.62
C MET A 627 -24.14 6.55 9.11
N LEU A 628 -22.96 7.07 9.48
CA LEU A 628 -22.64 7.45 10.86
C LEU A 628 -23.42 8.68 11.33
N ASP A 629 -23.59 9.67 10.46
CA ASP A 629 -24.33 10.90 10.76
C ASP A 629 -25.81 10.60 10.99
N ALA A 630 -26.43 9.82 10.09
CA ALA A 630 -27.83 9.44 10.21
C ALA A 630 -28.11 8.58 11.46
N VAL A 631 -27.22 7.65 11.79
CA VAL A 631 -27.33 6.84 13.01
C VAL A 631 -27.15 7.68 14.27
N SER A 632 -26.40 8.78 14.19
CA SER A 632 -26.20 9.70 15.32
C SER A 632 -27.38 10.65 15.54
N ALA A 633 -28.14 10.99 14.49
CA ALA A 633 -29.31 11.86 14.58
C ALA A 633 -30.56 11.17 15.17
N ASP A 634 -30.64 9.84 15.09
CA ASP A 634 -31.76 9.02 15.58
C ASP A 634 -31.63 8.57 17.06
N ILE A 635 -30.52 8.92 17.74
CA ILE A 635 -30.27 8.67 19.17
C ILE A 635 -30.46 9.97 19.95
#